data_AF-A0A2E6D8G5-F1
#
_entry.id   AF-A0A2E6D8G5-F1
#
_cell.length_a   1.000
_cell.length_b   1.000
_cell.length_c   1.000
_cell.angle_alpha   90.00
_cell.angle_beta   90.00
_cell.angle_gamma   90.00
#
_symmetry.space_group_name_H-M   'P 1'
#
loop_
_entity.id
_entity.type
_entity.pdbx_description
1 polymer ?
#
loop_
_entity_poly.entity_id
_entity_poly.type
_entity_poly.pdbx_seq_one_letter_code
_entity_poly.pdbx_strand_id
1 'polypeptide(L)'
;MKIQPALLAFALTVLPASSELAVDPETALRTGSVNGYPIQPAANLSGANLSGADLSKADLRGANLTGANLFQVNLNGANLNGANLSEANLFGADLNGASLEQANLEQANLEQADLEQVNLLGGTLNGANLTAANLNGANLEALHSGGIIGTPTVPAGWQLPNGYLVGPGANLGAAQLAGVNLQTAELAGANLSGAELAGANLSGANLDGTVLDGANLANLRSGGILGTPVMPAGWQLRNGYLAGPEADLGGADLSGADLSGADLNGANLSGANLNAASLIDSRLDQANLAQASLEAVRSGGITGTPTLPAEWQLQDGYLIGPKANLIGAQLAGADLEQANLDQANLELANLNGADLSGANLSGADLSGINLSEADLWGAILDGANLRGANLSAADLLGANLDDADLLGAILGQANLEQATLNRSNLNGADLPGVNLGGASLAHANLLQANLNGANLNGVNLNGAILDGADLATLSSGEIIGTPSLPDGWQFEKGYLIGPRANLSGADLSGANLKTADLFQANLSEANLSEANLSEANLGEANLGEANLNGADLDGADLTDSSLRDADIKRADLTASNLSGAITTGMTRGGLEGLNNKRINALKLQLDNFEHGPGLSPEQAAAIEINTTGIDALKTVLDTVNIQLRQLNTQVEGLQASLDEKDAQIAELSGRPTLEQLQDARTGSLLLSADQETSVVTLEFDIQESDNLRDWVSRPEKITATLPLAEGKKFVRIALSR
;
A
#
# COMPACT_ATOMS: atom_id res chain seq x y z
N MET A 1 29.40 50.57 -91.12
CA MET A 1 29.41 51.59 -90.04
C MET A 1 28.01 51.68 -89.48
N LYS A 2 27.85 51.58 -88.15
CA LYS A 2 26.66 51.16 -87.37
C LYS A 2 26.43 49.65 -87.30
N ILE A 3 26.83 49.05 -86.18
CA ILE A 3 26.35 47.76 -85.67
C ILE A 3 25.77 48.02 -84.28
N GLN A 4 24.67 47.33 -83.97
CA GLN A 4 23.68 47.54 -82.91
C GLN A 4 24.19 47.32 -81.47
N PRO A 5 23.52 47.92 -80.46
CA PRO A 5 23.78 47.72 -79.03
C PRO A 5 23.23 46.38 -78.49
N ALA A 6 23.52 45.27 -79.17
CA ALA A 6 23.13 43.92 -78.75
C ALA A 6 24.28 42.90 -78.82
N LEU A 7 25.53 43.34 -79.07
CA LEU A 7 26.70 42.45 -79.19
C LEU A 7 27.75 42.60 -78.08
N LEU A 8 27.49 43.38 -77.02
CA LEU A 8 28.44 43.53 -75.90
C LEU A 8 28.10 42.67 -74.67
N ALA A 9 26.99 41.92 -74.70
CA ALA A 9 26.58 41.02 -73.62
C ALA A 9 27.14 39.58 -73.76
N PHE A 10 27.92 39.30 -74.80
CA PHE A 10 28.42 37.94 -75.10
C PHE A 10 29.95 37.77 -74.95
N ALA A 11 30.66 38.79 -74.47
CA ALA A 11 32.13 38.78 -74.40
C ALA A 11 32.71 38.59 -72.98
N LEU A 12 31.89 38.38 -71.94
CA LEU A 12 32.37 38.16 -70.56
C LEU A 12 32.18 36.73 -70.02
N THR A 13 31.76 35.78 -70.85
CA THR A 13 31.55 34.38 -70.41
C THR A 13 32.68 33.41 -70.79
N VAL A 14 33.78 33.88 -71.41
CA VAL A 14 34.92 33.01 -71.72
C VAL A 14 36.24 33.74 -71.54
N LEU A 15 36.79 33.72 -70.32
CA LEU A 15 38.23 33.83 -70.08
C LEU A 15 38.63 32.71 -69.09
N PRO A 16 39.70 31.94 -69.37
CA PRO A 16 40.09 30.81 -68.56
C PRO A 16 40.64 31.28 -67.20
N ALA A 17 40.40 30.47 -66.16
CA ALA A 17 40.76 30.66 -64.76
C ALA A 17 42.28 30.60 -64.48
N SER A 18 43.13 31.26 -65.27
CA SER A 18 44.59 31.22 -65.06
C SER A 18 45.40 32.40 -65.63
N SER A 19 44.78 33.46 -66.14
CA SER A 19 45.52 34.70 -66.38
C SER A 19 45.39 35.62 -65.17
N GLU A 20 46.49 35.87 -64.46
CA GLU A 20 46.63 37.02 -63.55
C GLU A 20 46.29 38.31 -64.33
N LEU A 21 45.01 38.69 -64.34
CA LEU A 21 44.61 40.04 -64.65
C LEU A 21 44.96 40.85 -63.41
N ALA A 22 46.19 41.33 -63.36
CA ALA A 22 46.63 42.30 -62.37
C ALA A 22 45.74 43.55 -62.50
N VAL A 23 44.70 43.61 -61.66
CA VAL A 23 43.91 44.81 -61.47
C VAL A 23 44.86 45.85 -60.90
N ASP A 24 45.03 46.98 -61.59
CA ASP A 24 45.82 48.09 -61.07
C ASP A 24 45.11 48.64 -59.82
N PRO A 25 45.70 48.52 -58.62
CA PRO A 25 45.08 48.97 -57.38
C PRO A 25 44.66 50.43 -57.48
N GLU A 26 45.39 51.30 -58.19
CA GLU A 26 45.04 52.72 -58.32
C GLU A 26 43.74 52.96 -59.09
N THR A 27 43.41 52.10 -60.06
CA THR A 27 42.14 52.23 -60.82
C THR A 27 40.94 51.78 -60.01
N ALA A 28 41.07 50.68 -59.26
CA ALA A 28 40.03 50.21 -58.35
C ALA A 28 39.83 51.19 -57.17
N LEU A 29 40.92 51.75 -56.62
CA LEU A 29 40.93 52.78 -55.57
C LEU A 29 40.18 54.06 -55.93
N ARG A 30 40.09 54.43 -57.22
CA ARG A 30 39.54 55.73 -57.65
C ARG A 30 38.14 55.69 -58.25
N THR A 31 37.65 54.53 -58.69
CA THR A 31 36.51 54.49 -59.63
C THR A 31 35.42 53.46 -59.32
N GLY A 32 35.60 52.58 -58.34
CA GLY A 32 34.65 51.46 -58.13
C GLY A 32 34.56 50.52 -59.34
N SER A 33 35.63 50.46 -60.15
CA SER A 33 35.65 49.86 -61.47
C SER A 33 36.91 49.01 -61.65
N VAL A 34 36.80 47.85 -62.31
CA VAL A 34 37.94 47.00 -62.64
C VAL A 34 38.35 47.32 -64.07
N ASN A 35 39.59 47.78 -64.28
CA ASN A 35 40.11 48.22 -65.58
C ASN A 35 39.27 49.32 -66.26
N GLY A 36 38.68 50.24 -65.49
CA GLY A 36 37.86 51.34 -66.01
C GLY A 36 36.40 50.95 -66.34
N TYR A 37 36.01 49.70 -66.09
CA TYR A 37 34.64 49.22 -66.27
C TYR A 37 33.95 49.05 -64.92
N PRO A 38 32.75 49.64 -64.72
CA PRO A 38 32.01 49.47 -63.47
C PRO A 38 31.82 47.99 -63.19
N ILE A 39 32.05 47.57 -61.95
CA ILE A 39 31.82 46.18 -61.55
C ILE A 39 30.31 45.92 -61.71
N GLN A 40 29.98 44.88 -62.45
CA GLN A 40 28.59 44.48 -62.69
C GLN A 40 28.17 43.43 -61.66
N PRO A 41 26.86 43.33 -61.36
CA PRO A 41 26.32 42.16 -60.67
C PRO A 41 26.77 40.86 -61.34
N ALA A 42 27.00 39.83 -60.53
CA ALA A 42 27.54 38.53 -60.93
C ALA A 42 28.93 38.56 -61.60
N ALA A 43 29.71 39.62 -61.38
CA ALA A 43 31.10 39.67 -61.84
C ALA A 43 31.93 38.53 -61.24
N ASN A 44 32.79 37.92 -62.06
CA ASN A 44 33.78 36.97 -61.60
C ASN A 44 35.09 37.69 -61.26
N LEU A 45 35.36 37.79 -59.96
CA LEU A 45 36.49 38.46 -59.31
C LEU A 45 37.27 37.47 -58.42
N SER A 46 37.16 36.17 -58.67
CA SER A 46 37.86 35.16 -57.88
C SER A 46 39.38 35.37 -57.97
N GLY A 47 40.04 35.33 -56.81
CA GLY A 47 41.48 35.58 -56.67
C GLY A 47 41.93 37.01 -57.01
N ALA A 48 40.99 37.93 -57.30
CA ALA A 48 41.35 39.30 -57.65
C ALA A 48 42.04 40.01 -56.48
N ASN A 49 43.02 40.85 -56.79
CA ASN A 49 43.63 41.75 -55.81
C ASN A 49 42.91 43.10 -55.84
N LEU A 50 42.13 43.36 -54.80
CA LEU A 50 41.31 44.56 -54.59
C LEU A 50 41.71 45.27 -53.28
N SER A 51 42.93 45.01 -52.80
CA SER A 51 43.46 45.60 -51.57
C SER A 51 43.39 47.12 -51.59
N GLY A 52 42.79 47.70 -50.55
CA GLY A 52 42.59 49.14 -50.38
C GLY A 52 41.53 49.77 -51.27
N ALA A 53 40.89 49.05 -52.20
CA ALA A 53 39.99 49.65 -53.18
C ALA A 53 38.78 50.35 -52.54
N ASP A 54 38.29 51.44 -53.17
CA ASP A 54 37.03 52.08 -52.78
C ASP A 54 35.89 51.50 -53.62
N LEU A 55 35.14 50.61 -53.00
CA LEU A 55 33.95 49.95 -53.51
C LEU A 55 32.71 50.36 -52.71
N SER A 56 32.74 51.51 -52.04
CA SER A 56 31.60 51.99 -51.27
C SER A 56 30.37 52.14 -52.18
N LYS A 57 29.22 51.61 -51.70
CA LYS A 57 27.94 51.58 -52.42
C LYS A 57 27.98 50.85 -53.77
N ALA A 58 29.00 50.05 -54.05
CA ALA A 58 29.07 49.25 -55.26
C ALA A 58 27.96 48.19 -55.31
N ASP A 59 27.52 47.82 -56.51
CA ASP A 59 26.58 46.73 -56.75
C ASP A 59 27.35 45.47 -57.17
N LEU A 60 27.58 44.59 -56.19
CA LEU A 60 28.33 43.34 -56.29
C LEU A 60 27.42 42.12 -56.09
N ARG A 61 26.10 42.26 -56.29
CA ARG A 61 25.13 41.18 -56.11
C ARG A 61 25.53 39.94 -56.89
N GLY A 62 25.61 38.79 -56.23
CA GLY A 62 25.98 37.52 -56.85
C GLY A 62 27.42 37.43 -57.37
N ALA A 63 28.29 38.41 -57.07
CA ALA A 63 29.68 38.38 -57.52
C ALA A 63 30.44 37.18 -56.94
N ASN A 64 31.34 36.59 -57.74
CA ASN A 64 32.27 35.58 -57.27
C ASN A 64 33.58 36.24 -56.85
N LEU A 65 33.85 36.32 -55.55
CA LEU A 65 35.04 36.88 -54.91
C LEU A 65 35.86 35.81 -54.17
N THR A 66 35.66 34.52 -54.50
CA THR A 66 36.37 33.42 -53.84
C THR A 66 37.88 33.63 -53.88
N GLY A 67 38.53 33.59 -52.71
CA GLY A 67 39.97 33.77 -52.55
C GLY A 67 40.50 35.17 -52.90
N ALA A 68 39.63 36.16 -53.13
CA ALA A 68 40.06 37.52 -53.47
C ALA A 68 40.79 38.18 -52.29
N ASN A 69 41.79 39.02 -52.60
CA ASN A 69 42.46 39.85 -51.61
C ASN A 69 41.75 41.21 -51.50
N LEU A 70 40.97 41.37 -50.44
CA LEU A 70 40.16 42.54 -50.08
C LEU A 70 40.73 43.26 -48.83
N PHE A 71 42.03 43.13 -48.58
CA PHE A 71 42.71 43.74 -47.45
C PHE A 71 42.43 45.26 -47.40
N GLN A 72 41.90 45.77 -46.28
CA GLN A 72 41.56 47.18 -46.08
C GLN A 72 40.68 47.81 -47.17
N VAL A 73 39.84 47.02 -47.85
CA VAL A 73 38.88 47.53 -48.84
C VAL A 73 37.78 48.37 -48.15
N ASN A 74 37.30 49.42 -48.82
CA ASN A 74 36.10 50.14 -48.41
C ASN A 74 34.88 49.58 -49.17
N LEU A 75 33.99 48.89 -48.46
CA LEU A 75 32.72 48.34 -48.92
C LEU A 75 31.52 49.00 -48.20
N ASN A 76 31.71 50.19 -47.62
CA ASN A 76 30.67 50.90 -46.89
C ASN A 76 29.38 51.03 -47.73
N GLY A 77 28.28 50.51 -47.22
CA GLY A 77 26.97 50.51 -47.88
C GLY A 77 26.89 49.77 -49.23
N ALA A 78 27.86 48.92 -49.56
CA ALA A 78 27.86 48.13 -50.78
C ALA A 78 26.78 47.03 -50.75
N ASN A 79 26.30 46.61 -51.93
CA ASN A 79 25.35 45.52 -52.07
C ASN A 79 26.05 44.26 -52.60
N LEU A 80 26.31 43.31 -51.72
CA LEU A 80 26.90 42.00 -52.01
C LEU A 80 25.91 40.84 -51.80
N ASN A 81 24.60 41.08 -51.91
CA ASN A 81 23.60 40.01 -51.72
C ASN A 81 23.90 38.81 -52.65
N GLY A 82 23.99 37.62 -52.07
CA GLY A 82 24.30 36.37 -52.75
C GLY A 82 25.72 36.24 -53.29
N ALA A 83 26.64 37.15 -52.95
CA ALA A 83 28.03 37.06 -53.38
C ALA A 83 28.76 35.90 -52.69
N ASN A 84 29.76 35.33 -53.39
CA ASN A 84 30.64 34.32 -52.83
C ASN A 84 32.00 34.92 -52.46
N LEU A 85 32.25 35.12 -51.17
CA LEU A 85 33.50 35.60 -50.59
C LEU A 85 34.27 34.48 -49.87
N SER A 86 34.01 33.21 -50.19
CA SER A 86 34.70 32.09 -49.53
C SER A 86 36.22 32.22 -49.66
N GLU A 87 36.97 31.97 -48.58
CA GLU A 87 38.44 32.09 -48.50
C GLU A 87 39.01 33.48 -48.82
N ALA A 88 38.17 34.51 -48.97
CA ALA A 88 38.64 35.86 -49.26
C ALA A 88 39.35 36.50 -48.05
N ASN A 89 40.34 37.36 -48.32
CA ASN A 89 41.05 38.11 -47.29
C ASN A 89 40.46 39.51 -47.12
N LEU A 90 39.56 39.69 -46.15
CA LEU A 90 38.92 40.97 -45.78
C LEU A 90 39.55 41.62 -44.52
N PHE A 91 40.81 41.32 -44.21
CA PHE A 91 41.47 41.89 -43.04
C PHE A 91 41.37 43.42 -43.05
N GLY A 92 40.83 44.00 -41.97
CA GLY A 92 40.68 45.44 -41.79
C GLY A 92 39.74 46.14 -42.79
N ALA A 93 38.87 45.40 -43.49
CA ALA A 93 37.90 45.96 -44.42
C ALA A 93 36.78 46.75 -43.71
N ASP A 94 36.27 47.81 -44.34
CA ASP A 94 35.07 48.55 -43.89
C ASP A 94 33.84 48.04 -44.65
N LEU A 95 32.97 47.29 -43.96
CA LEU A 95 31.68 46.79 -44.47
C LEU A 95 30.49 47.47 -43.76
N ASN A 96 30.69 48.64 -43.15
CA ASN A 96 29.65 49.29 -42.38
C ASN A 96 28.39 49.55 -43.24
N GLY A 97 27.25 49.04 -42.78
CA GLY A 97 25.96 49.13 -43.46
C GLY A 97 25.86 48.38 -44.80
N ALA A 98 26.82 47.52 -45.15
CA ALA A 98 26.77 46.72 -46.37
C ALA A 98 25.67 45.65 -46.31
N SER A 99 25.10 45.29 -47.48
CA SER A 99 24.11 44.23 -47.61
C SER A 99 24.77 42.95 -48.11
N LEU A 100 24.76 41.90 -47.30
CA LEU A 100 25.37 40.58 -47.56
C LEU A 100 24.33 39.45 -47.36
N GLU A 101 23.07 39.71 -47.69
CA GLU A 101 22.01 38.70 -47.58
C GLU A 101 22.39 37.46 -48.40
N GLN A 102 22.33 36.27 -47.80
CA GLN A 102 22.66 34.99 -48.45
C GLN A 102 24.09 34.92 -49.03
N ALA A 103 25.01 35.79 -48.59
CA ALA A 103 26.40 35.75 -49.03
C ALA A 103 27.17 34.59 -48.37
N ASN A 104 28.13 34.01 -49.09
CA ASN A 104 29.02 32.98 -48.57
C ASN A 104 30.34 33.62 -48.11
N LEU A 105 30.65 33.57 -46.81
CA LEU A 105 31.93 34.01 -46.23
C LEU A 105 32.68 32.86 -45.53
N GLU A 106 32.48 31.62 -45.99
CA GLU A 106 33.19 30.46 -45.45
C GLU A 106 34.70 30.63 -45.52
N GLN A 107 35.41 30.37 -44.42
CA GLN A 107 36.87 30.50 -44.30
C GLN A 107 37.44 31.89 -44.66
N ALA A 108 36.59 32.93 -44.75
CA ALA A 108 37.06 34.27 -45.03
C ALA A 108 37.83 34.84 -43.83
N ASN A 109 38.87 35.63 -44.11
CA ASN A 109 39.61 36.35 -43.08
C ASN A 109 39.01 37.75 -42.88
N LEU A 110 38.19 37.92 -41.84
CA LEU A 110 37.53 39.17 -41.46
C LEU A 110 38.17 39.80 -40.22
N GLU A 111 39.41 39.44 -39.91
CA GLU A 111 40.12 39.99 -38.76
C GLU A 111 40.18 41.52 -38.83
N GLN A 112 39.80 42.19 -37.75
CA GLN A 112 39.70 43.66 -37.63
C GLN A 112 38.76 44.34 -38.64
N ALA A 113 37.91 43.60 -39.35
CA ALA A 113 36.92 44.19 -40.25
C ALA A 113 35.81 44.90 -39.46
N ASP A 114 35.32 46.02 -39.98
CA ASP A 114 34.15 46.72 -39.45
C ASP A 114 32.88 46.25 -40.16
N LEU A 115 32.05 45.46 -39.47
CA LEU A 115 30.78 44.94 -39.95
C LEU A 115 29.59 45.57 -39.20
N GLU A 116 29.75 46.78 -38.66
CA GLU A 116 28.66 47.45 -37.97
C GLU A 116 27.46 47.69 -38.91
N GLN A 117 26.26 47.37 -38.43
CA GLN A 117 24.99 47.47 -39.18
C GLN A 117 24.96 46.65 -40.49
N VAL A 118 25.85 45.67 -40.65
CA VAL A 118 25.85 44.79 -41.83
C VAL A 118 24.59 43.93 -41.86
N ASN A 119 24.04 43.66 -43.04
CA ASN A 119 22.93 42.72 -43.18
C ASN A 119 23.42 41.36 -43.69
N LEU A 120 23.47 40.36 -42.82
CA LEU A 120 23.94 39.00 -43.11
C LEU A 120 22.81 37.97 -43.12
N LEU A 121 21.55 38.40 -43.33
CA LEU A 121 20.37 37.53 -43.35
C LEU A 121 20.60 36.27 -44.21
N GLY A 122 20.59 35.10 -43.56
CA GLY A 122 20.77 33.80 -44.23
C GLY A 122 22.14 33.56 -44.88
N GLY A 123 23.15 34.38 -44.59
CA GLY A 123 24.52 34.16 -45.04
C GLY A 123 25.20 32.97 -44.37
N THR A 124 26.48 32.73 -44.70
CA THR A 124 27.30 31.67 -44.10
C THR A 124 28.67 32.20 -43.64
N LEU A 125 29.09 31.81 -42.43
CA LEU A 125 30.36 32.22 -41.79
C LEU A 125 31.19 31.03 -41.27
N ASN A 126 30.99 29.83 -41.81
CA ASN A 126 31.69 28.64 -41.32
C ASN A 126 33.22 28.78 -41.48
N GLY A 127 33.97 28.63 -40.39
CA GLY A 127 35.43 28.72 -40.38
C GLY A 127 36.00 30.14 -40.56
N ALA A 128 35.16 31.17 -40.60
CA ALA A 128 35.64 32.54 -40.79
C ALA A 128 36.47 33.03 -39.59
N ASN A 129 37.53 33.80 -39.86
CA ASN A 129 38.30 34.48 -38.82
C ASN A 129 37.67 35.85 -38.53
N LEU A 130 37.02 35.98 -37.38
CA LEU A 130 36.38 37.22 -36.91
C LEU A 130 37.16 37.86 -35.74
N THR A 131 38.45 37.56 -35.61
CA THR A 131 39.30 38.14 -34.56
C THR A 131 39.22 39.66 -34.57
N ALA A 132 38.74 40.26 -33.48
CA ALA A 132 38.56 41.71 -33.33
C ALA A 132 37.67 42.37 -34.41
N ALA A 133 36.80 41.61 -35.08
CA ALA A 133 35.80 42.18 -36.00
C ALA A 133 34.65 42.84 -35.22
N ASN A 134 34.02 43.86 -35.82
CA ASN A 134 32.91 44.58 -35.20
C ASN A 134 31.56 44.22 -35.83
N LEU A 135 30.70 43.42 -35.18
CA LEU A 135 29.35 43.08 -35.68
C LEU A 135 28.24 43.87 -34.97
N ASN A 136 28.52 45.02 -34.34
CA ASN A 136 27.50 45.76 -33.61
C ASN A 136 26.32 46.16 -34.52
N GLY A 137 25.10 45.82 -34.11
CA GLY A 137 23.88 46.12 -34.87
C GLY A 137 23.74 45.35 -36.19
N ALA A 138 24.58 44.35 -36.45
CA ALA A 138 24.43 43.48 -37.60
C ALA A 138 23.11 42.69 -37.55
N ASN A 139 22.46 42.50 -38.70
CA ASN A 139 21.37 41.55 -38.84
C ASN A 139 21.94 40.15 -39.10
N LEU A 140 21.81 39.25 -38.14
CA LEU A 140 22.36 37.89 -38.17
C LEU A 140 21.25 36.82 -38.25
N GLU A 141 20.00 37.20 -38.54
CA GLU A 141 18.88 36.27 -38.66
C GLU A 141 19.16 35.20 -39.74
N ALA A 142 18.76 33.96 -39.49
CA ALA A 142 18.98 32.79 -40.34
C ALA A 142 20.44 32.50 -40.73
N LEU A 143 21.41 33.20 -40.14
CA LEU A 143 22.83 33.03 -40.42
C LEU A 143 23.29 31.62 -40.04
N HIS A 144 24.05 31.00 -40.96
CA HIS A 144 24.74 29.74 -40.70
C HIS A 144 26.16 30.05 -40.22
N SER A 145 26.53 29.53 -39.05
CA SER A 145 27.87 29.73 -38.49
C SER A 145 28.39 28.45 -37.86
N GLY A 146 29.71 28.36 -37.69
CA GLY A 146 30.38 27.24 -37.04
C GLY A 146 31.90 27.33 -37.24
N GLY A 147 32.67 26.96 -36.22
CA GLY A 147 34.14 27.02 -36.30
C GLY A 147 34.72 28.43 -36.50
N ILE A 148 33.98 29.48 -36.12
CA ILE A 148 34.48 30.86 -36.15
C ILE A 148 35.73 30.97 -35.26
N ILE A 149 36.74 31.67 -35.76
CA ILE A 149 37.99 31.95 -35.05
C ILE A 149 37.94 33.38 -34.50
N GLY A 150 38.34 33.55 -33.24
CA GLY A 150 38.47 34.86 -32.60
C GLY A 150 37.26 35.29 -31.77
N THR A 151 37.31 36.52 -31.27
CA THR A 151 36.31 37.11 -30.38
C THR A 151 35.81 38.45 -30.96
N PRO A 152 34.84 38.44 -31.89
CA PRO A 152 34.23 39.67 -32.40
C PRO A 152 33.37 40.35 -31.33
N THR A 153 33.10 41.63 -31.50
CA THR A 153 31.94 42.24 -30.82
C THR A 153 30.68 41.81 -31.54
N VAL A 154 29.67 41.36 -30.82
CA VAL A 154 28.41 40.83 -31.36
C VAL A 154 27.22 41.69 -30.91
N PRO A 155 26.08 41.68 -31.64
CA PRO A 155 24.89 42.41 -31.24
C PRO A 155 24.35 41.97 -29.87
N ALA A 156 23.54 42.82 -29.23
CA ALA A 156 22.84 42.45 -28.00
C ALA A 156 21.98 41.19 -28.20
N GLY A 157 22.01 40.26 -27.25
CA GLY A 157 21.31 38.97 -27.34
C GLY A 157 22.07 37.88 -28.12
N TRP A 158 23.22 38.21 -28.73
CA TRP A 158 24.09 37.25 -29.41
C TRP A 158 25.31 36.88 -28.57
N GLN A 159 25.81 35.66 -28.78
CA GLN A 159 27.00 35.10 -28.13
C GLN A 159 27.75 34.17 -29.09
N LEU A 160 29.01 33.86 -28.78
CA LEU A 160 29.88 33.01 -29.62
C LEU A 160 30.41 31.75 -28.88
N PRO A 161 29.57 30.85 -28.37
CA PRO A 161 30.03 29.59 -27.78
C PRO A 161 30.51 28.62 -28.86
N ASN A 162 31.62 27.93 -28.60
CA ASN A 162 32.18 26.89 -29.48
C ASN A 162 32.33 27.30 -30.96
N GLY A 163 32.53 28.59 -31.25
CA GLY A 163 32.67 29.09 -32.62
C GLY A 163 31.36 29.20 -33.41
N TYR A 164 30.20 29.20 -32.74
CA TYR A 164 28.87 29.41 -33.34
C TYR A 164 28.30 30.75 -32.87
N LEU A 165 27.79 31.58 -33.77
CA LEU A 165 27.01 32.75 -33.43
C LEU A 165 25.61 32.30 -33.03
N VAL A 166 25.34 32.33 -31.72
CA VAL A 166 24.08 31.90 -31.12
C VAL A 166 23.27 33.11 -30.71
N GLY A 167 22.03 33.20 -31.17
CA GLY A 167 21.11 34.31 -30.89
C GLY A 167 19.76 34.14 -31.58
N PRO A 168 18.90 35.18 -31.57
CA PRO A 168 17.57 35.13 -32.15
C PRO A 168 17.58 34.78 -33.64
N GLY A 169 16.75 33.82 -34.07
CA GLY A 169 16.62 33.43 -35.47
C GLY A 169 17.85 32.78 -36.09
N ALA A 170 18.92 32.49 -35.33
CA ALA A 170 20.14 31.87 -35.86
C ALA A 170 19.84 30.50 -36.47
N ASN A 171 20.54 30.15 -37.56
CA ASN A 171 20.50 28.78 -38.07
C ASN A 171 21.67 27.96 -37.49
N LEU A 172 21.34 27.14 -36.49
CA LEU A 172 22.23 26.30 -35.70
C LEU A 172 21.95 24.81 -35.95
N GLY A 173 21.39 24.47 -37.12
CA GLY A 173 21.14 23.08 -37.50
C GLY A 173 22.44 22.27 -37.47
N ALA A 174 22.43 21.10 -36.82
CA ALA A 174 23.59 20.24 -36.60
C ALA A 174 24.79 20.90 -35.86
N ALA A 175 24.59 22.05 -35.20
CA ALA A 175 25.63 22.74 -34.46
C ALA A 175 26.19 21.87 -33.31
N GLN A 176 27.50 21.97 -33.07
CA GLN A 176 28.21 21.22 -32.04
C GLN A 176 28.28 22.03 -30.73
N LEU A 177 27.20 21.99 -29.97
CA LEU A 177 26.96 22.78 -28.77
C LEU A 177 26.91 21.91 -27.49
N ALA A 178 27.58 20.75 -27.46
CA ALA A 178 27.66 19.96 -26.24
C ALA A 178 28.28 20.77 -25.08
N GLY A 179 27.66 20.70 -23.91
CA GLY A 179 28.16 21.28 -22.65
C GLY A 179 28.18 22.81 -22.59
N VAL A 180 27.64 23.52 -23.59
CA VAL A 180 27.67 24.99 -23.60
C VAL A 180 26.76 25.57 -22.52
N ASN A 181 27.14 26.73 -21.99
CA ASN A 181 26.27 27.49 -21.10
C ASN A 181 25.49 28.54 -21.90
N LEU A 182 24.19 28.29 -22.10
CA LEU A 182 23.24 29.16 -22.79
C LEU A 182 22.18 29.69 -21.81
N GLN A 183 22.54 29.81 -20.53
CA GLN A 183 21.66 30.36 -19.52
C GLN A 183 21.20 31.77 -19.94
N THR A 184 19.90 32.04 -19.86
CA THR A 184 19.27 33.32 -20.30
C THR A 184 19.51 33.68 -21.77
N ALA A 185 19.88 32.71 -22.62
CA ALA A 185 20.09 32.98 -24.04
C ALA A 185 18.78 33.37 -24.74
N GLU A 186 18.87 34.34 -25.65
CA GLU A 186 17.78 34.70 -26.54
C GLU A 186 17.87 33.82 -27.80
N LEU A 187 16.99 32.83 -27.90
CA LEU A 187 16.98 31.83 -28.98
C LEU A 187 15.66 31.82 -29.76
N ALA A 188 14.80 32.82 -29.54
CA ALA A 188 13.50 32.89 -30.21
C ALA A 188 13.66 32.76 -31.73
N GLY A 189 12.90 31.83 -32.33
CA GLY A 189 12.93 31.51 -33.75
C GLY A 189 14.21 30.82 -34.27
N ALA A 190 15.18 30.52 -33.41
CA ALA A 190 16.41 29.84 -33.83
C ALA A 190 16.12 28.39 -34.28
N ASN A 191 16.85 27.93 -35.30
CA ASN A 191 16.78 26.55 -35.76
C ASN A 191 17.92 25.74 -35.14
N LEU A 192 17.62 24.86 -34.20
CA LEU A 192 18.54 23.91 -33.55
C LEU A 192 18.28 22.47 -33.97
N SER A 193 17.64 22.25 -35.14
CA SER A 193 17.34 20.90 -35.61
C SER A 193 18.61 20.06 -35.78
N GLY A 194 18.61 18.85 -35.21
CA GLY A 194 19.78 17.96 -35.21
C GLY A 194 21.01 18.48 -34.46
N ALA A 195 20.90 19.59 -33.71
CA ALA A 195 22.03 20.13 -32.96
C ALA A 195 22.44 19.18 -31.82
N GLU A 196 23.74 19.15 -31.53
CA GLU A 196 24.29 18.43 -30.40
C GLU A 196 24.30 19.35 -29.18
N LEU A 197 23.38 19.13 -28.23
CA LEU A 197 23.17 19.95 -27.03
C LEU A 197 23.39 19.15 -25.75
N ALA A 198 24.00 17.96 -25.81
CA ALA A 198 24.15 17.13 -24.63
C ALA A 198 24.92 17.85 -23.53
N GLY A 199 24.40 17.85 -22.30
CA GLY A 199 24.99 18.53 -21.16
C GLY A 199 24.94 20.06 -21.20
N ALA A 200 24.30 20.68 -22.21
CA ALA A 200 24.17 22.13 -22.28
C ALA A 200 23.24 22.65 -21.17
N ASN A 201 23.38 23.93 -20.82
CA ASN A 201 22.53 24.60 -19.85
C ASN A 201 21.67 25.66 -20.54
N LEU A 202 20.35 25.45 -20.58
CA LEU A 202 19.37 26.37 -21.17
C LEU A 202 18.53 27.08 -20.11
N SER A 203 18.88 27.03 -18.82
CA SER A 203 18.03 27.65 -17.78
C SER A 203 17.78 29.14 -18.05
N GLY A 204 16.53 29.57 -17.97
CA GLY A 204 16.10 30.93 -18.25
C GLY A 204 16.13 31.36 -19.72
N ALA A 205 16.49 30.46 -20.66
CA ALA A 205 16.55 30.79 -22.07
C ALA A 205 15.16 31.06 -22.66
N ASN A 206 15.10 31.98 -23.61
CA ASN A 206 13.91 32.24 -24.41
C ASN A 206 13.94 31.35 -25.66
N LEU A 207 13.08 30.33 -25.66
CA LEU A 207 12.99 29.33 -26.72
C LEU A 207 11.73 29.49 -27.59
N ASP A 208 11.13 30.67 -27.64
CA ASP A 208 9.88 30.86 -28.36
C ASP A 208 10.02 30.58 -29.86
N GLY A 209 9.31 29.59 -30.39
CA GLY A 209 9.43 29.18 -31.79
C GLY A 209 10.78 28.55 -32.17
N THR A 210 11.66 28.28 -31.19
CA THR A 210 12.91 27.57 -31.43
C THR A 210 12.62 26.14 -31.87
N VAL A 211 13.31 25.65 -32.91
CA VAL A 211 13.13 24.29 -33.43
C VAL A 211 14.19 23.37 -32.86
N LEU A 212 13.81 22.40 -32.04
CA LEU A 212 14.71 21.41 -31.43
C LEU A 212 14.58 20.01 -32.08
N ASP A 213 13.82 19.86 -33.17
CA ASP A 213 13.56 18.56 -33.77
C ASP A 213 14.86 17.79 -34.12
N GLY A 214 14.96 16.56 -33.67
CA GLY A 214 16.14 15.71 -33.83
C GLY A 214 17.40 16.14 -33.07
N ALA A 215 17.35 17.19 -32.24
CA ALA A 215 18.49 17.59 -31.42
C ALA A 215 18.81 16.54 -30.35
N ASN A 216 20.10 16.35 -30.06
CA ASN A 216 20.54 15.54 -28.94
C ASN A 216 20.49 16.38 -27.65
N LEU A 217 19.53 16.06 -26.78
CA LEU A 217 19.27 16.79 -25.53
C LEU A 217 19.69 15.99 -24.28
N ALA A 218 20.52 14.94 -24.44
CA ALA A 218 20.94 14.10 -23.33
C ALA A 218 21.63 14.92 -22.22
N ASN A 219 21.26 14.72 -20.96
CA ASN A 219 21.80 15.45 -19.79
C ASN A 219 21.64 16.98 -19.87
N LEU A 220 20.74 17.49 -20.71
CA LEU A 220 20.46 18.91 -20.83
C LEU A 220 19.87 19.44 -19.52
N ARG A 221 20.39 20.58 -19.04
CA ARG A 221 19.82 21.34 -17.93
C ARG A 221 18.87 22.41 -18.44
N SER A 222 17.71 22.51 -17.80
CA SER A 222 16.72 23.53 -18.10
C SER A 222 16.01 24.01 -16.82
N GLY A 223 15.13 24.99 -16.97
CA GLY A 223 14.36 25.59 -15.87
C GLY A 223 14.10 27.06 -16.13
N GLY A 224 12.85 27.51 -15.96
CA GLY A 224 12.46 28.88 -16.29
C GLY A 224 12.54 29.21 -17.79
N ILE A 225 12.42 28.21 -18.67
CA ILE A 225 12.33 28.42 -20.12
C ILE A 225 11.14 29.33 -20.44
N LEU A 226 11.38 30.31 -21.32
CA LEU A 226 10.34 31.19 -21.86
C LEU A 226 9.95 30.75 -23.27
N GLY A 227 8.68 30.96 -23.63
CA GLY A 227 8.16 30.65 -24.96
C GLY A 227 7.81 29.19 -25.18
N THR A 228 7.42 28.88 -26.42
CA THR A 228 7.00 27.54 -26.83
C THR A 228 7.89 27.01 -27.96
N PRO A 229 8.89 26.17 -27.64
CA PRO A 229 9.72 25.53 -28.67
C PRO A 229 8.98 24.40 -29.39
N VAL A 230 9.43 24.09 -30.60
CA VAL A 230 9.07 22.86 -31.31
C VAL A 230 9.95 21.73 -30.77
N MET A 231 9.35 20.83 -29.99
CA MET A 231 10.05 19.79 -29.23
C MET A 231 10.32 18.51 -30.05
N PRO A 232 11.40 17.77 -29.76
CA PRO A 232 11.57 16.41 -30.25
C PRO A 232 10.47 15.47 -29.73
N ALA A 233 10.24 14.36 -30.42
CA ALA A 233 9.34 13.31 -29.94
C ALA A 233 9.75 12.79 -28.55
N GLY A 234 8.77 12.57 -27.67
CA GLY A 234 9.00 12.09 -26.30
C GLY A 234 9.35 13.18 -25.27
N TRP A 235 9.65 14.40 -25.71
CA TRP A 235 9.95 15.53 -24.82
C TRP A 235 8.72 16.42 -24.58
N GLN A 236 8.64 17.01 -23.39
CA GLN A 236 7.58 17.92 -22.97
C GLN A 236 8.17 19.16 -22.29
N LEU A 237 7.55 20.33 -22.48
CA LEU A 237 7.83 21.51 -21.65
C LEU A 237 6.80 21.57 -20.52
N ARG A 238 7.27 21.47 -19.26
CA ARG A 238 6.44 21.50 -18.05
C ARG A 238 7.07 22.37 -16.98
N ASN A 239 6.30 23.30 -16.44
CA ASN A 239 6.76 24.27 -15.43
C ASN A 239 8.09 24.98 -15.80
N GLY A 240 8.32 25.22 -17.10
CA GLY A 240 9.56 25.84 -17.59
C GLY A 240 10.77 24.90 -17.67
N TYR A 241 10.59 23.59 -17.50
CA TYR A 241 11.60 22.55 -17.68
C TYR A 241 11.30 21.72 -18.94
N LEU A 242 12.35 21.38 -19.68
CA LEU A 242 12.32 20.44 -20.78
C LEU A 242 12.49 19.03 -20.19
N ALA A 243 11.38 18.31 -20.07
CA ALA A 243 11.32 16.97 -19.52
C ALA A 243 11.33 15.94 -20.65
N GLY A 244 12.25 14.99 -20.61
CA GLY A 244 12.41 13.96 -21.63
C GLY A 244 13.52 12.97 -21.26
N PRO A 245 13.88 12.06 -22.19
CA PRO A 245 14.92 11.07 -21.95
C PRO A 245 16.26 11.69 -21.58
N GLU A 246 16.91 11.14 -20.56
CA GLU A 246 18.23 11.56 -20.05
C GLU A 246 18.31 13.03 -19.60
N ALA A 247 17.21 13.78 -19.50
CA ALA A 247 17.23 15.18 -19.07
C ALA A 247 17.82 15.33 -17.65
N ASP A 248 18.59 16.39 -17.41
CA ASP A 248 19.05 16.74 -16.06
C ASP A 248 18.03 17.68 -15.40
N LEU A 249 17.12 17.08 -14.63
CA LEU A 249 16.05 17.71 -13.86
C LEU A 249 16.37 17.68 -12.35
N GLY A 250 17.65 17.54 -11.97
CA GLY A 250 18.07 17.49 -10.58
C GLY A 250 17.67 18.77 -9.83
N GLY A 251 16.94 18.63 -8.73
CA GLY A 251 16.43 19.78 -7.96
C GLY A 251 15.36 20.61 -8.66
N ALA A 252 14.81 20.16 -9.79
CA ALA A 252 13.76 20.88 -10.52
C ALA A 252 12.48 21.01 -9.68
N ASP A 253 11.80 22.15 -9.80
CA ASP A 253 10.46 22.33 -9.25
C ASP A 253 9.40 21.94 -10.28
N LEU A 254 8.94 20.70 -10.18
CA LEU A 254 7.92 20.09 -11.03
C LEU A 254 6.62 19.87 -10.24
N SER A 255 6.41 20.62 -9.15
CA SER A 255 5.21 20.48 -8.34
C SER A 255 3.94 20.76 -9.16
N GLY A 256 2.95 19.88 -9.02
CA GLY A 256 1.71 19.93 -9.79
C GLY A 256 1.85 19.73 -11.30
N ALA A 257 3.04 19.39 -11.81
CA ALA A 257 3.25 19.20 -13.23
C ALA A 257 2.50 17.96 -13.75
N ASP A 258 1.88 18.09 -14.92
CA ASP A 258 1.34 16.94 -15.64
C ASP A 258 2.42 16.31 -16.53
N LEU A 259 3.07 15.26 -16.02
CA LEU A 259 4.07 14.46 -16.72
C LEU A 259 3.47 13.14 -17.23
N SER A 260 2.14 13.08 -17.38
CA SER A 260 1.48 11.85 -17.82
C SER A 260 1.94 11.47 -19.24
N GLY A 261 2.28 10.20 -19.44
CA GLY A 261 2.83 9.68 -20.69
C GLY A 261 4.21 10.21 -21.07
N ALA A 262 4.91 10.94 -20.19
CA ALA A 262 6.25 11.44 -20.47
C ALA A 262 7.26 10.27 -20.58
N ASP A 263 8.19 10.38 -21.54
CA ASP A 263 9.35 9.51 -21.61
C ASP A 263 10.47 10.14 -20.77
N LEU A 264 10.73 9.61 -19.58
CA LEU A 264 11.74 10.10 -18.64
C LEU A 264 12.83 9.05 -18.42
N ASN A 265 13.03 8.16 -19.41
CA ASN A 265 14.04 7.12 -19.30
C ASN A 265 15.44 7.72 -19.13
N GLY A 266 16.17 7.26 -18.11
CA GLY A 266 17.48 7.76 -17.73
C GLY A 266 17.50 9.20 -17.20
N ALA A 267 16.35 9.88 -17.07
CA ALA A 267 16.31 11.25 -16.59
C ALA A 267 16.81 11.35 -15.13
N ASN A 268 17.57 12.39 -14.84
CA ASN A 268 18.01 12.70 -13.48
C ASN A 268 16.98 13.60 -12.80
N LEU A 269 16.16 13.05 -11.90
CA LEU A 269 15.16 13.75 -11.10
C LEU A 269 15.59 13.84 -9.62
N SER A 270 16.88 13.65 -9.32
CA SER A 270 17.34 13.58 -7.94
C SER A 270 17.06 14.90 -7.21
N GLY A 271 16.41 14.83 -6.04
CA GLY A 271 16.04 16.02 -5.27
C GLY A 271 14.99 16.91 -5.92
N ALA A 272 14.37 16.49 -7.04
CA ALA A 272 13.30 17.26 -7.67
C ALA A 272 12.04 17.29 -6.78
N ASN A 273 11.32 18.41 -6.83
CA ASN A 273 10.02 18.53 -6.20
C ASN A 273 8.94 18.06 -7.17
N LEU A 274 8.40 16.86 -6.95
CA LEU A 274 7.32 16.25 -7.73
C LEU A 274 6.01 16.20 -6.93
N ASN A 275 5.90 17.01 -5.88
CA ASN A 275 4.69 17.04 -5.06
C ASN A 275 3.47 17.37 -5.91
N ALA A 276 2.40 16.58 -5.77
CA ALA A 276 1.16 16.67 -6.54
C ALA A 276 1.33 16.55 -8.08
N ALA A 277 2.50 16.13 -8.58
CA ALA A 277 2.69 15.86 -10.00
C ALA A 277 1.92 14.61 -10.45
N SER A 278 1.59 14.53 -11.73
CA SER A 278 1.03 13.33 -12.35
C SER A 278 2.10 12.61 -13.15
N LEU A 279 2.39 11.36 -12.78
CA LEU A 279 3.32 10.45 -13.47
C LEU A 279 2.58 9.28 -14.13
N ILE A 280 1.27 9.39 -14.34
CA ILE A 280 0.44 8.35 -14.93
C ILE A 280 0.98 7.96 -16.32
N ASP A 281 1.10 6.68 -16.61
CA ASP A 281 1.61 6.10 -17.87
C ASP A 281 3.01 6.59 -18.29
N SER A 282 3.80 7.12 -17.35
CA SER A 282 5.16 7.59 -17.64
C SER A 282 6.15 6.43 -17.72
N ARG A 283 7.21 6.63 -18.52
CA ARG A 283 8.33 5.67 -18.65
C ARG A 283 9.50 6.14 -17.81
N LEU A 284 9.87 5.35 -16.81
CA LEU A 284 10.87 5.68 -15.81
C LEU A 284 12.05 4.67 -15.80
N ASP A 285 12.35 4.02 -16.93
CA ASP A 285 13.47 3.09 -17.02
C ASP A 285 14.77 3.82 -16.66
N GLN A 286 15.45 3.37 -15.59
CA GLN A 286 16.69 3.98 -15.07
C GLN A 286 16.59 5.45 -14.66
N ALA A 287 15.38 6.00 -14.53
CA ALA A 287 15.19 7.35 -14.01
C ALA A 287 15.68 7.41 -12.55
N ASN A 288 16.36 8.50 -12.20
CA ASN A 288 16.88 8.69 -10.84
C ASN A 288 15.98 9.66 -10.06
N LEU A 289 15.07 9.15 -9.25
CA LEU A 289 14.22 9.93 -8.33
C LEU A 289 14.79 9.95 -6.90
N ALA A 290 16.07 9.61 -6.70
CA ALA A 290 16.65 9.64 -5.36
C ALA A 290 16.47 11.01 -4.70
N GLN A 291 15.97 11.02 -3.46
CA GLN A 291 15.69 12.25 -2.69
C GLN A 291 14.62 13.18 -3.27
N ALA A 292 13.90 12.78 -4.32
CA ALA A 292 12.78 13.56 -4.82
C ALA A 292 11.64 13.62 -3.79
N SER A 293 10.92 14.74 -3.76
CA SER A 293 9.69 14.87 -2.97
C SER A 293 8.50 14.39 -3.80
N LEU A 294 7.74 13.42 -3.29
CA LEU A 294 6.67 12.73 -4.00
C LEU A 294 5.31 12.84 -3.29
N GLU A 295 5.15 13.80 -2.37
CA GLU A 295 3.90 13.94 -1.62
C GLU A 295 2.73 14.22 -2.57
N ALA A 296 1.61 13.50 -2.39
CA ALA A 296 0.43 13.56 -3.24
C ALA A 296 0.68 13.27 -4.74
N VAL A 297 1.81 12.65 -5.10
CA VAL A 297 2.08 12.24 -6.48
C VAL A 297 1.00 11.29 -6.96
N ARG A 298 0.50 11.51 -8.18
CA ARG A 298 -0.45 10.61 -8.84
C ARG A 298 0.31 9.67 -9.75
N SER A 299 0.03 8.37 -9.63
CA SER A 299 0.70 7.33 -10.40
C SER A 299 -0.30 6.25 -10.85
N GLY A 300 0.16 5.38 -11.73
CA GLY A 300 -0.62 4.31 -12.36
C GLY A 300 -0.10 4.07 -13.78
N GLY A 301 0.11 2.82 -14.16
CA GLY A 301 0.63 2.48 -15.50
C GLY A 301 2.11 2.85 -15.73
N ILE A 302 2.86 3.20 -14.68
CA ILE A 302 4.30 3.47 -14.80
C ILE A 302 5.03 2.21 -15.25
N THR A 303 5.96 2.37 -16.18
CA THR A 303 6.86 1.28 -16.61
C THR A 303 8.31 1.58 -16.27
N GLY A 304 9.07 0.52 -16.02
CA GLY A 304 10.51 0.57 -15.81
C GLY A 304 10.91 0.41 -14.35
N THR A 305 12.20 0.58 -14.08
CA THR A 305 12.79 0.38 -12.73
C THR A 305 13.53 1.64 -12.29
N PRO A 306 12.83 2.68 -11.80
CA PRO A 306 13.47 3.88 -11.31
C PRO A 306 14.20 3.64 -9.98
N THR A 307 15.20 4.49 -9.70
CA THR A 307 15.70 4.65 -8.33
C THR A 307 14.74 5.56 -7.57
N LEU A 308 14.15 5.09 -6.47
CA LEU A 308 13.18 5.84 -5.66
C LEU A 308 13.80 6.37 -4.35
N PRO A 309 13.17 7.39 -3.70
CA PRO A 309 13.50 7.75 -2.33
C PRO A 309 13.33 6.59 -1.34
N ALA A 310 13.90 6.71 -0.14
CA ALA A 310 13.63 5.75 0.93
C ALA A 310 12.14 5.71 1.26
N GLU A 311 11.61 4.54 1.64
CA GLU A 311 10.19 4.28 1.94
C GLU A 311 9.23 4.29 0.74
N TRP A 312 9.73 4.51 -0.48
CA TRP A 312 8.94 4.43 -1.71
C TRP A 312 9.26 3.15 -2.48
N GLN A 313 8.23 2.54 -3.05
CA GLN A 313 8.35 1.40 -3.95
C GLN A 313 7.46 1.56 -5.19
N LEU A 314 7.80 0.85 -6.26
CA LEU A 314 6.97 0.75 -7.46
C LEU A 314 6.33 -0.63 -7.47
N GLN A 315 5.01 -0.67 -7.28
CA GLN A 315 4.22 -1.90 -7.28
C GLN A 315 3.11 -1.79 -8.33
N ASP A 316 3.05 -2.74 -9.26
CA ASP A 316 2.03 -2.81 -10.32
C ASP A 316 1.80 -1.49 -11.09
N GLY A 317 2.87 -0.71 -11.28
CA GLY A 317 2.84 0.57 -11.99
C GLY A 317 2.41 1.77 -11.15
N TYR A 318 2.26 1.61 -9.83
CA TYR A 318 1.97 2.66 -8.86
C TYR A 318 3.17 2.95 -7.96
N LEU A 319 3.42 4.23 -7.71
CA LEU A 319 4.36 4.69 -6.69
C LEU A 319 3.67 4.60 -5.33
N ILE A 320 4.09 3.62 -4.53
CA ILE A 320 3.60 3.34 -3.19
C ILE A 320 4.54 4.02 -2.19
N GLY A 321 4.01 4.87 -1.33
CA GLY A 321 4.78 5.62 -0.34
C GLY A 321 3.90 6.56 0.49
N PRO A 322 4.49 7.25 1.48
CA PRO A 322 3.77 8.16 2.35
C PRO A 322 3.12 9.30 1.54
N LYS A 323 1.86 9.62 1.88
CA LYS A 323 1.04 10.65 1.24
C LYS A 323 0.84 10.45 -0.27
N ALA A 324 1.11 9.28 -0.83
CA ALA A 324 0.85 9.01 -2.24
C ALA A 324 -0.62 9.22 -2.58
N ASN A 325 -0.91 9.68 -3.80
CA ASN A 325 -2.28 9.76 -4.31
C ASN A 325 -2.56 8.54 -5.20
N LEU A 326 -3.27 7.59 -4.62
CA LEU A 326 -3.63 6.27 -5.14
C LEU A 326 -5.15 6.12 -5.28
N ILE A 327 -5.89 7.24 -5.46
CA ILE A 327 -7.35 7.20 -5.66
C ILE A 327 -7.69 6.26 -6.82
N GLY A 328 -8.55 5.28 -6.54
CA GLY A 328 -9.01 4.30 -7.53
C GLY A 328 -7.92 3.36 -8.06
N ALA A 329 -6.76 3.27 -7.39
CA ALA A 329 -5.69 2.37 -7.78
C ALA A 329 -6.16 0.91 -7.87
N GLN A 330 -5.64 0.17 -8.85
CA GLN A 330 -5.97 -1.23 -9.09
C GLN A 330 -4.80 -2.10 -8.60
N LEU A 331 -4.87 -2.53 -7.33
CA LEU A 331 -3.81 -3.20 -6.58
C LEU A 331 -4.32 -4.53 -5.97
N ALA A 332 -5.27 -5.19 -6.63
CA ALA A 332 -5.81 -6.47 -6.15
C ALA A 332 -4.71 -7.54 -6.16
N GLY A 333 -4.51 -8.22 -5.03
CA GLY A 333 -3.44 -9.20 -4.84
C GLY A 333 -2.02 -8.62 -4.84
N ALA A 334 -1.86 -7.30 -4.74
CA ALA A 334 -0.54 -6.68 -4.67
C ALA A 334 0.20 -7.07 -3.39
N ASP A 335 1.53 -7.17 -3.49
CA ASP A 335 2.43 -7.33 -2.34
C ASP A 335 2.81 -5.94 -1.82
N LEU A 336 2.27 -5.60 -0.66
CA LEU A 336 2.47 -4.35 0.06
C LEU A 336 2.88 -4.63 1.53
N GLU A 337 3.51 -5.78 1.78
CA GLU A 337 4.05 -6.14 3.10
C GLU A 337 4.96 -5.00 3.60
N GLN A 338 4.72 -4.54 4.84
CA GLN A 338 5.47 -3.45 5.50
C GLN A 338 5.50 -2.11 4.71
N ALA A 339 4.63 -1.91 3.71
CA ALA A 339 4.61 -0.69 2.93
C ALA A 339 4.32 0.53 3.81
N ASN A 340 5.01 1.64 3.56
CA ASN A 340 4.68 2.91 4.19
C ASN A 340 3.64 3.66 3.33
N LEU A 341 2.41 3.70 3.82
CA LEU A 341 1.25 4.37 3.25
C LEU A 341 0.68 5.43 4.21
N ASP A 342 1.50 5.95 5.13
CA ASP A 342 1.12 7.02 6.07
C ASP A 342 0.47 8.18 5.31
N GLN A 343 -0.75 8.54 5.70
CA GLN A 343 -1.54 9.63 5.11
C GLN A 343 -1.74 9.51 3.59
N ALA A 344 -1.54 8.34 3.00
CA ALA A 344 -1.82 8.11 1.59
C ALA A 344 -3.33 8.26 1.31
N ASN A 345 -3.68 8.73 0.12
CA ASN A 345 -5.05 8.74 -0.34
C ASN A 345 -5.30 7.51 -1.23
N LEU A 346 -6.08 6.57 -0.73
CA LEU A 346 -6.46 5.30 -1.32
C LEU A 346 -8.00 5.22 -1.51
N GLU A 347 -8.67 6.37 -1.54
CA GLU A 347 -10.12 6.46 -1.75
C GLU A 347 -10.54 5.63 -2.98
N LEU A 348 -11.52 4.74 -2.79
CA LEU A 348 -12.07 3.86 -3.83
C LEU A 348 -11.04 2.93 -4.51
N ALA A 349 -9.85 2.76 -3.95
CA ALA A 349 -8.86 1.81 -4.48
C ALA A 349 -9.34 0.35 -4.30
N ASN A 350 -8.82 -0.55 -5.14
CA ASN A 350 -9.11 -1.96 -5.07
C ASN A 350 -7.86 -2.74 -4.64
N LEU A 351 -7.85 -3.20 -3.39
CA LEU A 351 -6.80 -3.99 -2.75
C LEU A 351 -7.36 -5.35 -2.28
N ASN A 352 -8.37 -5.89 -2.98
CA ASN A 352 -8.91 -7.22 -2.67
C ASN A 352 -7.79 -8.27 -2.71
N GLY A 353 -7.67 -9.06 -1.64
CA GLY A 353 -6.65 -10.10 -1.50
C GLY A 353 -5.21 -9.61 -1.48
N ALA A 354 -4.96 -8.31 -1.32
CA ALA A 354 -3.60 -7.77 -1.21
C ALA A 354 -2.94 -8.16 0.13
N ASP A 355 -1.62 -8.29 0.12
CA ASP A 355 -0.82 -8.45 1.34
C ASP A 355 -0.41 -7.06 1.84
N LEU A 356 -0.93 -6.64 2.98
CA LEU A 356 -0.63 -5.40 3.70
C LEU A 356 -0.12 -5.71 5.11
N SER A 357 0.43 -6.91 5.33
CA SER A 357 0.89 -7.35 6.64
C SER A 357 1.95 -6.38 7.19
N GLY A 358 1.67 -5.83 8.37
CA GLY A 358 2.48 -4.80 9.05
C GLY A 358 2.64 -3.48 8.30
N ALA A 359 1.85 -3.22 7.25
CA ALA A 359 1.88 -1.94 6.55
C ALA A 359 1.48 -0.78 7.48
N ASN A 360 2.07 0.40 7.25
CA ASN A 360 1.69 1.62 7.94
C ASN A 360 0.69 2.41 7.09
N LEU A 361 -0.57 2.43 7.51
CA LEU A 361 -1.71 3.14 6.91
C LEU A 361 -2.23 4.26 7.84
N SER A 362 -1.40 4.72 8.78
CA SER A 362 -1.81 5.74 9.78
C SER A 362 -2.33 7.00 9.08
N GLY A 363 -3.52 7.46 9.47
CA GLY A 363 -4.18 8.63 8.88
C GLY A 363 -4.49 8.55 7.37
N ALA A 364 -4.37 7.37 6.75
CA ALA A 364 -4.68 7.19 5.34
C ALA A 364 -6.17 7.39 5.06
N ASP A 365 -6.49 7.91 3.86
CA ASP A 365 -7.87 7.95 3.38
C ASP A 365 -8.17 6.65 2.63
N LEU A 366 -8.93 5.78 3.27
CA LEU A 366 -9.35 4.46 2.78
C LEU A 366 -10.86 4.44 2.52
N SER A 367 -11.49 5.61 2.32
CA SER A 367 -12.94 5.69 2.16
C SER A 367 -13.41 4.94 0.92
N GLY A 368 -14.41 4.07 1.11
CA GLY A 368 -14.95 3.20 0.05
C GLY A 368 -13.96 2.21 -0.56
N ILE A 369 -12.79 1.99 0.05
CA ILE A 369 -11.78 1.04 -0.45
C ILE A 369 -12.34 -0.39 -0.44
N ASN A 370 -11.88 -1.22 -1.38
CA ASN A 370 -12.08 -2.66 -1.33
C ASN A 370 -10.85 -3.38 -0.79
N LEU A 371 -10.92 -3.83 0.46
CA LEU A 371 -9.92 -4.63 1.19
C LEU A 371 -10.43 -6.06 1.48
N SER A 372 -11.47 -6.52 0.80
CA SER A 372 -12.00 -7.87 1.04
C SER A 372 -10.92 -8.93 0.85
N GLU A 373 -10.87 -9.92 1.73
CA GLU A 373 -9.87 -11.02 1.73
C GLU A 373 -8.40 -10.57 1.84
N ALA A 374 -8.12 -9.29 2.12
CA ALA A 374 -6.75 -8.79 2.27
C ALA A 374 -6.13 -9.26 3.61
N ASP A 375 -4.80 -9.40 3.62
CA ASP A 375 -4.02 -9.63 4.83
C ASP A 375 -3.54 -8.28 5.39
N LEU A 376 -4.04 -7.89 6.55
CA LEU A 376 -3.63 -6.72 7.32
C LEU A 376 -3.07 -7.12 8.70
N TRP A 377 -2.50 -8.32 8.82
CA TRP A 377 -1.91 -8.80 10.07
C TRP A 377 -0.95 -7.76 10.66
N GLY A 378 -1.21 -7.32 11.89
CA GLY A 378 -0.38 -6.33 12.57
C GLY A 378 -0.24 -4.96 11.89
N ALA A 379 -1.06 -4.63 10.88
CA ALA A 379 -1.01 -3.35 10.20
C ALA A 379 -1.40 -2.18 11.13
N ILE A 380 -0.91 -0.98 10.83
CA ILE A 380 -1.17 0.24 11.61
C ILE A 380 -2.14 1.13 10.82
N LEU A 381 -3.37 1.25 11.28
CA LEU A 381 -4.44 2.07 10.70
C LEU A 381 -4.93 3.16 11.69
N ASP A 382 -4.06 3.61 12.60
CA ASP A 382 -4.37 4.64 13.60
C ASP A 382 -4.90 5.91 12.93
N GLY A 383 -6.11 6.34 13.31
CA GLY A 383 -6.77 7.51 12.75
C GLY A 383 -7.14 7.42 11.26
N ALA A 384 -7.09 6.24 10.63
CA ALA A 384 -7.42 6.08 9.21
C ALA A 384 -8.93 6.27 8.94
N ASN A 385 -9.27 6.79 7.76
CA ASN A 385 -10.65 6.96 7.30
C ASN A 385 -11.09 5.73 6.50
N LEU A 386 -11.87 4.84 7.11
CA LEU A 386 -12.39 3.59 6.53
C LEU A 386 -13.90 3.66 6.25
N ARG A 387 -14.48 4.86 6.09
CA ARG A 387 -15.92 5.03 5.91
C ARG A 387 -16.40 4.27 4.67
N GLY A 388 -17.38 3.39 4.85
CA GLY A 388 -17.92 2.55 3.78
C GLY A 388 -16.93 1.59 3.13
N ALA A 389 -15.76 1.35 3.75
CA ALA A 389 -14.79 0.38 3.26
C ALA A 389 -15.34 -1.05 3.32
N ASN A 390 -14.93 -1.89 2.37
CA ASN A 390 -15.21 -3.32 2.40
C ASN A 390 -13.99 -4.11 2.89
N LEU A 391 -14.05 -4.63 4.11
CA LEU A 391 -13.05 -5.50 4.74
C LEU A 391 -13.60 -6.93 4.96
N SER A 392 -14.59 -7.34 4.17
CA SER A 392 -15.19 -8.68 4.33
C SER A 392 -14.13 -9.77 4.24
N ALA A 393 -14.11 -10.69 5.21
CA ALA A 393 -13.14 -11.79 5.32
C ALA A 393 -11.65 -11.37 5.31
N ALA A 394 -11.32 -10.11 5.60
CA ALA A 394 -9.94 -9.67 5.75
C ALA A 394 -9.33 -10.19 7.08
N ASP A 395 -8.03 -10.41 7.09
CA ASP A 395 -7.28 -10.74 8.31
C ASP A 395 -6.68 -9.46 8.92
N LEU A 396 -7.15 -9.06 10.09
CA LEU A 396 -6.68 -7.90 10.85
C LEU A 396 -6.17 -8.34 12.24
N LEU A 397 -5.73 -9.59 12.40
CA LEU A 397 -5.21 -10.10 13.67
C LEU A 397 -4.11 -9.16 14.20
N GLY A 398 -4.34 -8.61 15.39
CA GLY A 398 -3.41 -7.69 16.05
C GLY A 398 -3.22 -6.32 15.39
N ALA A 399 -4.03 -5.95 14.40
CA ALA A 399 -3.94 -4.64 13.76
C ALA A 399 -4.33 -3.50 14.73
N ASN A 400 -3.76 -2.31 14.52
CA ASN A 400 -4.11 -1.10 15.27
C ASN A 400 -5.06 -0.22 14.46
N LEU A 401 -6.32 -0.11 14.87
CA LEU A 401 -7.35 0.77 14.31
C LEU A 401 -7.84 1.79 15.37
N ASP A 402 -7.00 2.17 16.32
CA ASP A 402 -7.34 3.22 17.29
C ASP A 402 -7.70 4.52 16.58
N ASP A 403 -8.73 5.21 17.08
CA ASP A 403 -9.26 6.47 16.54
C ASP A 403 -9.70 6.42 15.05
N ALA A 404 -9.76 5.23 14.43
CA ALA A 404 -10.18 5.06 13.03
C ALA A 404 -11.69 5.27 12.83
N ASP A 405 -12.06 5.68 11.62
CA ASP A 405 -13.45 5.96 11.24
C ASP A 405 -14.00 4.89 10.30
N LEU A 406 -14.73 3.91 10.85
CA LEU A 406 -15.33 2.78 10.15
C LEU A 406 -16.85 2.95 9.94
N LEU A 407 -17.35 4.20 9.84
CA LEU A 407 -18.79 4.43 9.67
C LEU A 407 -19.32 3.69 8.44
N GLY A 408 -20.31 2.80 8.65
CA GLY A 408 -20.92 2.00 7.60
C GLY A 408 -19.96 1.04 6.88
N ALA A 409 -18.79 0.73 7.44
CA ALA A 409 -17.86 -0.23 6.88
C ALA A 409 -18.43 -1.66 6.94
N ILE A 410 -17.98 -2.53 6.04
CA ILE A 410 -18.41 -3.93 5.93
C ILE A 410 -17.26 -4.82 6.39
N LEU A 411 -17.42 -5.54 7.50
CA LEU A 411 -16.42 -6.41 8.13
C LEU A 411 -16.92 -7.84 8.34
N GLY A 412 -17.92 -8.28 7.57
CA GLY A 412 -18.48 -9.62 7.68
C GLY A 412 -17.39 -10.69 7.60
N GLN A 413 -17.36 -11.59 8.60
CA GLN A 413 -16.37 -12.67 8.74
C GLN A 413 -14.90 -12.24 8.82
N ALA A 414 -14.60 -10.94 9.02
CA ALA A 414 -13.24 -10.48 9.21
C ALA A 414 -12.64 -11.00 10.52
N ASN A 415 -11.32 -11.16 10.56
CA ASN A 415 -10.60 -11.55 11.76
C ASN A 415 -9.96 -10.33 12.43
N LEU A 416 -10.53 -9.85 13.53
CA LEU A 416 -9.99 -8.74 14.35
C LEU A 416 -9.52 -9.23 15.73
N GLU A 417 -9.14 -10.50 15.84
CA GLU A 417 -8.64 -11.04 17.10
C GLU A 417 -7.43 -10.22 17.59
N GLN A 418 -7.36 -9.90 18.89
CA GLN A 418 -6.31 -9.07 19.51
C GLN A 418 -6.11 -7.66 18.90
N ALA A 419 -6.97 -7.20 17.98
CA ALA A 419 -6.86 -5.87 17.39
C ALA A 419 -7.23 -4.76 18.39
N THR A 420 -6.73 -3.55 18.16
CA THR A 420 -7.14 -2.36 18.92
C THR A 420 -8.03 -1.47 18.06
N LEU A 421 -9.18 -1.08 18.58
CA LEU A 421 -10.18 -0.22 17.94
C LEU A 421 -10.66 0.84 18.93
N ASN A 422 -9.78 1.29 19.82
CA ASN A 422 -10.16 2.21 20.89
C ASN A 422 -10.61 3.55 20.30
N ARG A 423 -11.70 4.12 20.82
CA ARG A 423 -12.30 5.39 20.35
C ARG A 423 -12.68 5.43 18.87
N SER A 424 -12.67 4.28 18.18
CA SER A 424 -13.06 4.19 16.77
C SER A 424 -14.57 4.39 16.57
N ASN A 425 -14.94 4.76 15.36
CA ASN A 425 -16.34 4.95 14.97
C ASN A 425 -16.84 3.81 14.06
N LEU A 426 -17.57 2.84 14.63
CA LEU A 426 -18.22 1.75 13.91
C LEU A 426 -19.74 1.95 13.76
N ASN A 427 -20.22 3.20 13.80
CA ASN A 427 -21.65 3.47 13.68
C ASN A 427 -22.21 2.88 12.39
N GLY A 428 -23.25 2.04 12.52
CA GLY A 428 -23.91 1.38 11.40
C GLY A 428 -23.03 0.42 10.59
N ALA A 429 -21.87 0.01 11.11
CA ALA A 429 -21.01 -0.97 10.45
C ALA A 429 -21.65 -2.36 10.41
N ASP A 430 -21.33 -3.15 9.38
CA ASP A 430 -21.86 -4.49 9.16
C ASP A 430 -20.80 -5.55 9.50
N LEU A 431 -20.90 -6.19 10.67
CA LEU A 431 -19.91 -7.14 11.20
C LEU A 431 -20.45 -8.56 11.46
N PRO A 432 -21.26 -9.17 10.58
CA PRO A 432 -21.81 -10.49 10.84
C PRO A 432 -20.70 -11.54 10.89
N GLY A 433 -20.66 -12.34 11.95
CA GLY A 433 -19.68 -13.41 12.14
C GLY A 433 -18.23 -12.94 12.34
N VAL A 434 -18.01 -11.65 12.64
CA VAL A 434 -16.66 -11.12 12.88
C VAL A 434 -16.01 -11.80 14.09
N ASN A 435 -14.71 -12.06 14.02
CA ASN A 435 -13.94 -12.52 15.18
C ASN A 435 -13.28 -11.34 15.89
N LEU A 436 -13.75 -10.97 17.08
CA LEU A 436 -13.17 -9.89 17.89
C LEU A 436 -12.44 -10.45 19.13
N GLY A 437 -12.12 -11.75 19.19
CA GLY A 437 -11.55 -12.37 20.38
C GLY A 437 -10.37 -11.58 20.99
N GLY A 438 -10.47 -11.16 22.25
CA GLY A 438 -9.44 -10.39 22.95
C GLY A 438 -9.18 -8.97 22.41
N ALA A 439 -9.96 -8.49 21.44
CA ALA A 439 -9.81 -7.14 20.89
C ALA A 439 -10.16 -6.06 21.93
N SER A 440 -9.62 -4.85 21.73
CA SER A 440 -9.97 -3.70 22.55
C SER A 440 -10.83 -2.70 21.79
N LEU A 441 -12.07 -2.53 22.21
CA LEU A 441 -13.02 -1.55 21.67
C LEU A 441 -13.37 -0.49 22.73
N ALA A 442 -12.41 -0.13 23.58
CA ALA A 442 -12.66 0.82 24.66
C ALA A 442 -13.11 2.16 24.07
N HIS A 443 -14.25 2.66 24.54
CA HIS A 443 -14.87 3.90 24.06
C HIS A 443 -15.23 3.92 22.56
N ALA A 444 -15.29 2.77 21.90
CA ALA A 444 -15.71 2.69 20.51
C ALA A 444 -17.23 2.96 20.36
N ASN A 445 -17.61 3.56 19.24
CA ASN A 445 -19.01 3.82 18.90
C ASN A 445 -19.54 2.72 17.97
N LEU A 446 -20.29 1.77 18.50
CA LEU A 446 -20.97 0.70 17.75
C LEU A 446 -22.48 0.93 17.63
N LEU A 447 -22.94 2.17 17.75
CA LEU A 447 -24.36 2.53 17.62
C LEU A 447 -24.92 1.97 16.30
N GLN A 448 -26.01 1.20 16.36
CA GLN A 448 -26.65 0.56 15.19
C GLN A 448 -25.78 -0.41 14.38
N ALA A 449 -24.64 -0.87 14.91
CA ALA A 449 -23.82 -1.87 14.23
C ALA A 449 -24.51 -3.24 14.18
N ASN A 450 -24.26 -4.02 13.13
CA ASN A 450 -24.67 -5.41 13.05
C ASN A 450 -23.54 -6.32 13.55
N LEU A 451 -23.72 -6.96 14.71
CA LEU A 451 -22.77 -7.92 15.30
C LEU A 451 -23.36 -9.34 15.32
N ASN A 452 -24.29 -9.63 14.41
CA ASN A 452 -24.94 -10.94 14.38
C ASN A 452 -23.91 -12.07 14.25
N GLY A 453 -23.87 -12.99 15.22
CA GLY A 453 -22.92 -14.11 15.19
C GLY A 453 -21.46 -13.76 15.48
N ALA A 454 -21.16 -12.53 15.91
CA ALA A 454 -19.80 -12.12 16.24
C ALA A 454 -19.24 -12.87 17.46
N ASN A 455 -17.92 -13.07 17.51
CA ASN A 455 -17.20 -13.59 18.67
C ASN A 455 -16.60 -12.46 19.50
N LEU A 456 -17.13 -12.22 20.69
CA LEU A 456 -16.72 -11.17 21.63
C LEU A 456 -16.02 -11.71 22.89
N ASN A 457 -15.48 -12.93 22.85
CA ASN A 457 -14.78 -13.50 24.00
C ASN A 457 -13.52 -12.70 24.36
N GLY A 458 -13.38 -12.31 25.63
CA GLY A 458 -12.23 -11.55 26.15
C GLY A 458 -12.16 -10.09 25.68
N VAL A 459 -13.20 -9.57 25.03
CA VAL A 459 -13.19 -8.22 24.46
C VAL A 459 -13.23 -7.17 25.56
N ASN A 460 -12.43 -6.10 25.40
CA ASN A 460 -12.57 -4.90 26.21
C ASN A 460 -13.61 -3.95 25.60
N LEU A 461 -14.79 -3.87 26.22
CA LEU A 461 -15.90 -2.99 25.84
C LEU A 461 -16.04 -1.80 26.80
N ASN A 462 -15.00 -1.44 27.56
CA ASN A 462 -15.10 -0.37 28.54
C ASN A 462 -15.56 0.96 27.91
N GLY A 463 -16.75 1.41 28.26
CA GLY A 463 -17.34 2.65 27.74
C GLY A 463 -17.73 2.61 26.26
N ALA A 464 -17.77 1.43 25.64
CA ALA A 464 -18.26 1.26 24.28
C ALA A 464 -19.79 1.53 24.21
N ILE A 465 -20.26 2.07 23.09
CA ILE A 465 -21.68 2.39 22.87
C ILE A 465 -22.26 1.37 21.89
N LEU A 466 -23.09 0.44 22.36
CA LEU A 466 -23.77 -0.55 21.51
C LEU A 466 -25.28 -0.26 21.35
N ASP A 467 -25.76 0.93 21.68
CA ASP A 467 -27.21 1.22 21.62
C ASP A 467 -27.77 0.95 20.21
N GLY A 468 -28.85 0.18 20.14
CA GLY A 468 -29.49 -0.21 18.88
C GLY A 468 -28.67 -1.15 17.98
N ALA A 469 -27.53 -1.68 18.43
CA ALA A 469 -26.79 -2.72 17.72
C ALA A 469 -27.58 -4.04 17.65
N ASP A 470 -27.44 -4.78 16.55
CA ASP A 470 -27.95 -6.15 16.44
C ASP A 470 -26.92 -7.12 17.01
N LEU A 471 -27.27 -7.74 18.12
CA LEU A 471 -26.43 -8.63 18.91
C LEU A 471 -26.86 -10.10 18.80
N ALA A 472 -27.82 -10.43 17.93
CA ALA A 472 -28.36 -11.78 17.84
C ALA A 472 -27.25 -12.82 17.55
N THR A 473 -27.36 -14.00 18.14
CA THR A 473 -26.43 -15.13 17.94
C THR A 473 -24.95 -14.87 18.24
N LEU A 474 -24.60 -13.71 18.81
CA LEU A 474 -23.22 -13.44 19.22
C LEU A 474 -22.77 -14.42 20.30
N SER A 475 -21.48 -14.67 20.36
CA SER A 475 -20.85 -15.38 21.48
C SER A 475 -20.09 -14.36 22.32
N SER A 476 -20.25 -14.41 23.65
CA SER A 476 -19.54 -13.53 24.57
C SER A 476 -19.07 -14.28 25.80
N GLY A 477 -18.07 -13.72 26.48
CA GLY A 477 -17.49 -14.26 27.70
C GLY A 477 -16.26 -13.44 28.08
N GLU A 478 -15.96 -13.35 29.38
CA GLU A 478 -14.78 -12.62 29.89
C GLU A 478 -14.66 -11.17 29.41
N ILE A 479 -15.78 -10.51 29.08
CA ILE A 479 -15.77 -9.11 28.63
C ILE A 479 -15.31 -8.20 29.76
N ILE A 480 -14.48 -7.22 29.39
CA ILE A 480 -13.93 -6.21 30.29
C ILE A 480 -14.68 -4.89 30.14
N GLY A 481 -15.05 -4.28 31.27
CA GLY A 481 -15.64 -2.94 31.32
C GLY A 481 -17.16 -2.93 31.35
N THR A 482 -17.74 -1.75 31.17
CA THR A 482 -19.20 -1.55 31.22
C THR A 482 -19.67 -0.84 29.94
N PRO A 483 -20.16 -1.57 28.93
CA PRO A 483 -20.73 -0.96 27.73
C PRO A 483 -22.13 -0.39 27.95
N SER A 484 -22.55 0.53 27.09
CA SER A 484 -23.97 0.82 26.85
C SER A 484 -24.55 -0.23 25.92
N LEU A 485 -25.76 -0.71 26.20
CA LEU A 485 -26.37 -1.85 25.52
C LEU A 485 -27.72 -1.50 24.88
N PRO A 486 -28.14 -2.23 23.82
CA PRO A 486 -29.50 -2.12 23.28
C PRO A 486 -30.57 -2.46 24.33
N ASP A 487 -31.78 -1.97 24.11
CA ASP A 487 -32.96 -2.35 24.91
C ASP A 487 -33.13 -3.89 24.92
N GLY A 488 -33.40 -4.46 26.09
CA GLY A 488 -33.57 -5.91 26.28
C GLY A 488 -32.27 -6.69 26.50
N TRP A 489 -31.11 -6.04 26.40
CA TRP A 489 -29.81 -6.63 26.72
C TRP A 489 -29.31 -6.20 28.10
N GLN A 490 -28.55 -7.07 28.75
CA GLN A 490 -27.92 -6.82 30.04
C GLN A 490 -26.46 -7.35 30.04
N PHE A 491 -25.66 -6.83 30.96
CA PHE A 491 -24.28 -7.26 31.19
C PHE A 491 -24.14 -7.85 32.58
N GLU A 492 -23.75 -9.11 32.68
CA GLU A 492 -23.61 -9.82 33.95
C GLU A 492 -22.47 -10.83 33.85
N LYS A 493 -21.63 -10.91 34.88
CA LYS A 493 -20.52 -11.88 34.97
C LYS A 493 -19.55 -11.90 33.76
N GLY A 494 -19.43 -10.81 33.01
CA GLY A 494 -18.58 -10.77 31.81
C GLY A 494 -19.25 -11.27 30.53
N TYR A 495 -20.57 -11.50 30.55
CA TYR A 495 -21.36 -11.94 29.40
C TYR A 495 -22.37 -10.86 28.99
N LEU A 496 -22.58 -10.72 27.67
CA LEU A 496 -23.72 -9.99 27.13
C LEU A 496 -24.91 -10.96 27.04
N ILE A 497 -25.99 -10.61 27.73
CA ILE A 497 -27.15 -11.49 27.89
C ILE A 497 -28.36 -10.83 27.25
N GLY A 498 -28.99 -11.55 26.33
CA GLY A 498 -30.12 -11.05 25.55
C GLY A 498 -30.72 -12.12 24.64
N PRO A 499 -31.72 -11.76 23.83
CA PRO A 499 -32.41 -12.69 22.95
C PRO A 499 -31.46 -13.26 21.89
N ARG A 500 -31.61 -14.56 21.62
CA ARG A 500 -30.82 -15.33 20.63
C ARG A 500 -29.32 -15.37 20.89
N ALA A 501 -28.82 -14.87 22.02
CA ALA A 501 -27.39 -14.91 22.35
C ALA A 501 -26.88 -16.35 22.44
N ASN A 502 -25.64 -16.59 22.03
CA ASN A 502 -24.94 -17.84 22.27
C ASN A 502 -24.16 -17.77 23.59
N LEU A 503 -24.73 -18.37 24.62
CA LEU A 503 -24.24 -18.46 25.99
C LEU A 503 -23.93 -19.93 26.36
N SER A 504 -23.64 -20.77 25.36
CA SER A 504 -23.32 -22.18 25.58
C SER A 504 -22.08 -22.31 26.47
N GLY A 505 -22.16 -23.14 27.52
CA GLY A 505 -21.07 -23.34 28.47
C GLY A 505 -20.75 -22.13 29.36
N ALA A 506 -21.53 -21.05 29.30
CA ALA A 506 -21.27 -19.86 30.09
C ALA A 506 -21.37 -20.12 31.60
N ASP A 507 -20.45 -19.56 32.39
CA ASP A 507 -20.57 -19.57 33.85
C ASP A 507 -21.34 -18.34 34.34
N LEU A 508 -22.64 -18.55 34.55
CA LEU A 508 -23.61 -17.59 35.04
C LEU A 508 -24.08 -17.97 36.46
N SER A 509 -23.25 -18.69 37.22
CA SER A 509 -23.59 -19.11 38.58
C SER A 509 -23.85 -17.90 39.51
N GLY A 510 -25.00 -17.94 40.18
CA GLY A 510 -25.48 -16.86 41.03
C GLY A 510 -25.75 -15.53 40.30
N ALA A 511 -25.82 -15.54 38.96
CA ALA A 511 -26.09 -14.33 38.19
C ALA A 511 -27.50 -13.79 38.47
N ASN A 512 -27.66 -12.46 38.45
CA ASN A 512 -28.97 -11.83 38.54
C ASN A 512 -29.54 -11.57 37.14
N LEU A 513 -30.40 -12.48 36.68
CA LEU A 513 -31.04 -12.49 35.36
C LEU A 513 -32.56 -12.28 35.48
N LYS A 514 -33.01 -11.63 36.55
CA LYS A 514 -34.43 -11.33 36.75
C LYS A 514 -34.96 -10.53 35.57
N THR A 515 -36.12 -10.92 35.03
CA THR A 515 -36.76 -10.28 33.87
C THR A 515 -35.92 -10.24 32.59
N ALA A 516 -34.83 -11.00 32.52
CA ALA A 516 -33.97 -11.05 31.35
C ALA A 516 -34.73 -11.58 30.13
N ASP A 517 -34.49 -10.98 28.96
CA ASP A 517 -34.95 -11.54 27.69
C ASP A 517 -33.89 -12.50 27.15
N LEU A 518 -34.21 -13.79 27.19
CA LEU A 518 -33.38 -14.91 26.74
C LEU A 518 -34.13 -15.73 25.66
N PHE A 519 -35.10 -15.12 24.97
CA PHE A 519 -35.87 -15.79 23.92
C PHE A 519 -34.93 -16.37 22.86
N GLN A 520 -35.07 -17.66 22.55
CA GLN A 520 -34.22 -18.41 21.61
C GLN A 520 -32.72 -18.39 21.93
N ALA A 521 -32.31 -18.00 23.14
CA ALA A 521 -30.91 -18.02 23.53
C ALA A 521 -30.39 -19.46 23.60
N ASN A 522 -29.13 -19.65 23.22
CA ASN A 522 -28.44 -20.93 23.40
C ASN A 522 -27.70 -20.92 24.74
N LEU A 523 -28.22 -21.65 25.72
CA LEU A 523 -27.70 -21.81 27.07
C LEU A 523 -27.28 -23.27 27.33
N SER A 524 -26.99 -24.05 26.28
CA SER A 524 -26.59 -25.44 26.45
C SER A 524 -25.32 -25.55 27.29
N GLU A 525 -25.27 -26.51 28.20
CA GLU A 525 -24.13 -26.75 29.11
C GLU A 525 -23.78 -25.55 30.02
N ALA A 526 -24.58 -24.48 30.02
CA ALA A 526 -24.33 -23.30 30.84
C ALA A 526 -24.49 -23.62 32.34
N ASN A 527 -23.64 -23.01 33.16
CA ASN A 527 -23.76 -23.07 34.60
C ASN A 527 -24.62 -21.90 35.11
N LEU A 528 -25.89 -22.18 35.40
CA LEU A 528 -26.89 -21.25 35.95
C LEU A 528 -27.23 -21.59 37.42
N SER A 529 -26.37 -22.33 38.12
CA SER A 529 -26.66 -22.74 39.50
C SER A 529 -26.85 -21.51 40.40
N GLU A 530 -27.89 -21.54 41.23
CA GLU A 530 -28.26 -20.43 42.14
C GLU A 530 -28.54 -19.09 41.45
N ALA A 531 -28.66 -19.05 40.12
CA ALA A 531 -28.98 -17.83 39.39
C ALA A 531 -30.43 -17.40 39.65
N ASN A 532 -30.68 -16.09 39.64
CA ASN A 532 -32.02 -15.52 39.70
C ASN A 532 -32.53 -15.29 38.29
N LEU A 533 -33.41 -16.15 37.80
CA LEU A 533 -34.09 -16.09 36.51
C LEU A 533 -35.60 -15.78 36.68
N SER A 534 -36.01 -15.24 37.84
CA SER A 534 -37.41 -14.95 38.09
C SER A 534 -37.97 -14.00 37.03
N GLU A 535 -39.17 -14.31 36.53
CA GLU A 535 -39.85 -13.55 35.47
C GLU A 535 -39.07 -13.42 34.15
N ALA A 536 -37.98 -14.19 33.94
CA ALA A 536 -37.20 -14.15 32.70
C ALA A 536 -37.96 -14.81 31.54
N ASN A 537 -37.72 -14.32 30.32
CA ASN A 537 -38.23 -14.91 29.09
C ASN A 537 -37.21 -15.90 28.51
N LEU A 538 -37.42 -17.19 28.70
CA LEU A 538 -36.63 -18.31 28.17
C LEU A 538 -37.38 -19.05 27.06
N GLY A 539 -38.36 -18.42 26.41
CA GLY A 539 -39.15 -19.02 25.34
C GLY A 539 -38.25 -19.53 24.21
N GLU A 540 -38.47 -20.76 23.75
CA GLU A 540 -37.65 -21.43 22.71
C GLU A 540 -36.14 -21.51 23.02
N ALA A 541 -35.70 -21.21 24.24
CA ALA A 541 -34.29 -21.27 24.60
C ALA A 541 -33.78 -22.72 24.66
N ASN A 542 -32.50 -22.92 24.32
CA ASN A 542 -31.84 -24.21 24.47
C ASN A 542 -31.10 -24.27 25.82
N LEU A 543 -31.65 -24.98 26.79
CA LEU A 543 -31.05 -25.24 28.10
C LEU A 543 -30.53 -26.68 28.22
N GLY A 544 -30.20 -27.32 27.07
CA GLY A 544 -29.72 -28.69 27.04
C GLY A 544 -28.48 -28.88 27.92
N GLU A 545 -28.47 -29.84 28.83
CA GLU A 545 -27.35 -30.12 29.76
C GLU A 545 -26.97 -28.94 30.70
N ALA A 546 -27.79 -27.88 30.76
CA ALA A 546 -27.52 -26.75 31.64
C ALA A 546 -27.67 -27.12 33.13
N ASN A 547 -26.82 -26.54 33.97
CA ASN A 547 -26.91 -26.67 35.43
C ASN A 547 -27.74 -25.52 36.00
N LEU A 548 -28.97 -25.79 36.39
CA LEU A 548 -29.93 -24.87 37.01
C LEU A 548 -30.16 -25.21 38.50
N ASN A 549 -29.22 -25.90 39.14
CA ASN A 549 -29.39 -26.34 40.51
C ASN A 549 -29.60 -25.16 41.46
N GLY A 550 -30.73 -25.14 42.19
CA GLY A 550 -31.08 -24.06 43.11
C GLY A 550 -31.39 -22.70 42.45
N ALA A 551 -31.52 -22.63 41.12
CA ALA A 551 -31.90 -21.40 40.43
C ALA A 551 -33.34 -20.99 40.76
N ASP A 552 -33.61 -19.69 40.81
CA ASP A 552 -34.96 -19.13 40.96
C ASP A 552 -35.55 -18.88 39.56
N LEU A 553 -36.53 -19.68 39.13
CA LEU A 553 -37.28 -19.49 37.89
C LEU A 553 -38.75 -19.14 38.19
N ASP A 554 -39.06 -18.54 39.35
CA ASP A 554 -40.44 -18.17 39.65
C ASP A 554 -40.98 -17.18 38.61
N GLY A 555 -42.14 -17.49 38.02
CA GLY A 555 -42.75 -16.68 36.98
C GLY A 555 -42.04 -16.67 35.61
N ALA A 556 -40.93 -17.40 35.43
CA ALA A 556 -40.20 -17.43 34.16
C ALA A 556 -41.01 -18.09 33.04
N ASP A 557 -40.87 -17.61 31.80
CA ASP A 557 -41.48 -18.22 30.62
C ASP A 557 -40.51 -19.18 29.93
N LEU A 558 -40.74 -20.48 30.02
CA LEU A 558 -39.97 -21.54 29.38
C LEU A 558 -40.75 -22.19 28.22
N THR A 559 -41.71 -21.48 27.63
CA THR A 559 -42.54 -22.02 26.53
C THR A 559 -41.66 -22.53 25.39
N ASP A 560 -41.92 -23.76 24.92
CA ASP A 560 -41.20 -24.42 23.82
C ASP A 560 -39.66 -24.50 23.97
N SER A 561 -39.14 -24.27 25.19
CA SER A 561 -37.71 -24.42 25.50
C SER A 561 -37.25 -25.88 25.51
N SER A 562 -35.96 -26.10 25.32
CA SER A 562 -35.33 -27.43 25.46
C SER A 562 -34.63 -27.56 26.81
N LEU A 563 -35.14 -28.42 27.69
CA LEU A 563 -34.55 -28.76 29.00
C LEU A 563 -33.93 -30.16 28.99
N ARG A 564 -33.55 -30.65 27.82
CA ARG A 564 -33.00 -31.99 27.64
C ARG A 564 -31.74 -32.17 28.48
N ASP A 565 -31.68 -33.22 29.30
CA ASP A 565 -30.53 -33.52 30.17
C ASP A 565 -30.13 -32.40 31.16
N ALA A 566 -30.96 -31.37 31.36
CA ALA A 566 -30.68 -30.28 32.31
C ALA A 566 -30.79 -30.74 33.79
N ASP A 567 -29.98 -30.16 34.68
CA ASP A 567 -30.11 -30.33 36.14
C ASP A 567 -30.88 -29.16 36.76
N ILE A 568 -32.14 -29.37 37.11
CA ILE A 568 -32.99 -28.40 37.83
C ILE A 568 -33.24 -28.81 39.28
N LYS A 569 -32.34 -29.60 39.90
CA LYS A 569 -32.52 -30.00 41.31
C LYS A 569 -32.60 -28.75 42.20
N ARG A 570 -33.64 -28.68 43.04
CA ARG A 570 -33.94 -27.53 43.93
C ARG A 570 -34.26 -26.20 43.24
N ALA A 571 -34.42 -26.15 41.92
CA ALA A 571 -34.86 -24.92 41.27
C ALA A 571 -36.29 -24.53 41.72
N ASP A 572 -36.53 -23.23 41.92
CA ASP A 572 -37.89 -22.72 42.14
C ASP A 572 -38.59 -22.55 40.78
N LEU A 573 -39.74 -23.19 40.62
CA LEU A 573 -40.53 -23.18 39.39
C LEU A 573 -41.99 -22.77 39.65
N THR A 574 -42.28 -22.16 40.81
CA THR A 574 -43.64 -22.00 41.36
C THR A 574 -44.65 -21.44 40.36
N ALA A 575 -44.35 -20.29 39.73
CA ALA A 575 -45.20 -19.67 38.72
C ALA A 575 -44.67 -19.75 37.28
N SER A 576 -43.65 -20.57 37.00
CA SER A 576 -43.07 -20.68 35.65
C SER A 576 -44.04 -21.27 34.60
N ASN A 577 -43.93 -20.86 33.34
CA ASN A 577 -44.65 -21.46 32.21
C ASN A 577 -43.76 -22.50 31.50
N LEU A 578 -44.22 -23.76 31.39
CA LEU A 578 -43.48 -24.86 30.73
C LEU A 578 -44.26 -25.42 29.53
N SER A 579 -45.20 -24.64 28.96
CA SER A 579 -46.01 -25.11 27.83
C SER A 579 -45.11 -25.51 26.66
N GLY A 580 -45.25 -26.73 26.14
CA GLY A 580 -44.46 -27.21 25.00
C GLY A 580 -42.97 -27.47 25.27
N ALA A 581 -42.47 -27.20 26.48
CA ALA A 581 -41.08 -27.44 26.84
C ALA A 581 -40.67 -28.92 26.67
N ILE A 582 -39.54 -29.16 25.99
CA ILE A 582 -38.98 -30.49 25.78
C ILE A 582 -38.25 -30.92 27.05
N THR A 583 -38.85 -31.86 27.79
CA THR A 583 -38.35 -32.40 29.06
C THR A 583 -37.92 -33.87 28.97
N THR A 584 -37.87 -34.42 27.75
CA THR A 584 -37.41 -35.79 27.52
C THR A 584 -35.90 -35.89 27.77
N GLY A 585 -35.47 -36.95 28.45
CA GLY A 585 -34.05 -37.17 28.77
C GLY A 585 -33.55 -36.36 29.95
N MET A 586 -34.40 -35.68 30.73
CA MET A 586 -33.92 -34.99 31.94
C MET A 586 -33.18 -35.93 32.91
N THR A 587 -32.17 -35.38 33.58
CA THR A 587 -31.46 -36.07 34.67
C THR A 587 -32.43 -36.47 35.78
N ARG A 588 -31.98 -37.37 36.68
CA ARG A 588 -32.77 -37.71 37.86
C ARG A 588 -33.11 -36.48 38.72
N GLY A 589 -32.14 -35.57 38.90
CA GLY A 589 -32.37 -34.28 39.56
C GLY A 589 -33.40 -33.42 38.83
N GLY A 590 -33.37 -33.45 37.50
CA GLY A 590 -34.35 -32.82 36.63
C GLY A 590 -35.80 -33.31 36.84
N LEU A 591 -36.00 -34.63 36.89
CA LEU A 591 -37.30 -35.25 37.18
C LEU A 591 -37.79 -34.92 38.60
N GLU A 592 -36.88 -34.85 39.59
CA GLU A 592 -37.20 -34.42 40.95
C GLU A 592 -37.66 -32.96 41.02
N GLY A 593 -37.01 -32.05 40.29
CA GLY A 593 -37.41 -30.64 40.17
C GLY A 593 -38.82 -30.46 39.60
N LEU A 594 -39.13 -31.16 38.48
CA LEU A 594 -40.48 -31.13 37.89
C LEU A 594 -41.56 -31.68 38.84
N ASN A 595 -41.24 -32.74 39.58
CA ASN A 595 -42.14 -33.28 40.59
C ASN A 595 -42.42 -32.27 41.71
N ASN A 596 -41.41 -31.53 42.16
CA ASN A 596 -41.60 -30.48 43.16
C ASN A 596 -42.53 -29.37 42.67
N LYS A 597 -42.39 -28.91 41.41
CA LYS A 597 -43.34 -27.95 40.80
C LYS A 597 -44.78 -28.49 40.84
N ARG A 598 -44.98 -29.74 40.39
CA ARG A 598 -46.30 -30.39 40.40
C ARG A 598 -46.90 -30.49 41.81
N ILE A 599 -46.08 -30.87 42.79
CA ILE A 599 -46.49 -30.98 44.20
C ILE A 599 -46.89 -29.60 44.75
N ASN A 600 -46.11 -28.56 44.47
CA ASN A 600 -46.43 -27.20 44.93
C ASN A 600 -47.67 -26.63 44.25
N ALA A 601 -47.86 -26.87 42.95
CA ALA A 601 -49.08 -26.51 42.23
C ALA A 601 -50.32 -27.21 42.82
N LEU A 602 -50.21 -28.49 43.16
CA LEU A 602 -51.27 -29.24 43.83
C LEU A 602 -51.58 -28.70 45.23
N LYS A 603 -50.55 -28.33 46.02
CA LYS A 603 -50.73 -27.68 47.32
C LYS A 603 -51.47 -26.34 47.18
N LEU A 604 -51.09 -25.51 46.21
CA LEU A 604 -51.73 -24.22 45.98
C LEU A 604 -53.21 -24.38 45.53
N GLN A 605 -53.49 -25.36 44.66
CA GLN A 605 -54.86 -25.70 44.28
C GLN A 605 -55.69 -26.16 45.47
N LEU A 606 -55.07 -26.93 46.38
CA LEU A 606 -55.70 -27.44 47.58
C LEU A 606 -55.98 -26.34 48.61
N ASP A 607 -55.04 -25.42 48.82
CA ASP A 607 -55.22 -24.27 49.72
C ASP A 607 -56.30 -23.31 49.21
N ASN A 608 -56.37 -23.09 47.88
CA ASN A 608 -57.41 -22.31 47.22
C ASN A 608 -58.80 -22.96 47.32
N PHE A 609 -58.86 -24.30 47.31
CA PHE A 609 -60.11 -25.04 47.51
C PHE A 609 -60.63 -24.90 48.94
N GLU A 610 -59.76 -24.75 49.93
CA GLU A 610 -60.13 -24.58 51.34
C GLU A 610 -60.57 -23.15 51.73
N HIS A 611 -60.23 -22.12 50.95
CA HIS A 611 -60.38 -20.71 51.38
C HIS A 611 -61.09 -19.75 50.39
N GLY A 612 -61.70 -20.22 49.29
CA GLY A 612 -62.38 -19.36 48.30
C GLY A 612 -63.72 -18.74 48.77
N PRO A 613 -64.09 -17.51 48.33
CA PRO A 613 -65.28 -16.82 48.85
C PRO A 613 -66.58 -17.28 48.16
N GLY A 614 -67.56 -17.69 48.97
CA GLY A 614 -68.96 -17.81 48.58
C GLY A 614 -69.47 -19.25 48.42
N LEU A 615 -69.65 -19.95 49.54
CA LEU A 615 -70.35 -21.24 49.58
C LEU A 615 -71.68 -21.08 50.31
N SER A 616 -72.76 -21.52 49.66
CA SER A 616 -74.10 -21.56 50.27
C SER A 616 -74.16 -22.61 51.40
N PRO A 617 -75.12 -22.51 52.34
CA PRO A 617 -75.23 -23.45 53.47
C PRO A 617 -75.35 -24.94 53.08
N GLU A 618 -75.92 -25.24 51.91
CA GLU A 618 -75.97 -26.62 51.36
C GLU A 618 -74.62 -27.09 50.81
N GLN A 619 -73.78 -26.16 50.30
CA GLN A 619 -72.42 -26.47 49.85
C GLN A 619 -71.45 -26.65 51.03
N ALA A 620 -71.64 -25.93 52.14
CA ALA A 620 -70.84 -26.11 53.36
C ALA A 620 -71.03 -27.50 54.01
N ALA A 621 -72.25 -28.06 53.97
CA ALA A 621 -72.54 -29.40 54.49
C ALA A 621 -72.02 -30.53 53.57
N ALA A 622 -71.99 -30.32 52.25
CA ALA A 622 -71.34 -31.23 51.31
C ALA A 622 -69.80 -31.17 51.44
N ILE A 623 -69.26 -30.00 51.82
CA ILE A 623 -67.83 -29.81 52.09
C ILE A 623 -67.41 -30.47 53.40
N GLU A 624 -68.21 -30.53 54.46
CA GLU A 624 -67.83 -31.24 55.71
C GLU A 624 -67.61 -32.76 55.50
N ILE A 625 -68.32 -33.35 54.54
CA ILE A 625 -68.11 -34.75 54.11
C ILE A 625 -66.89 -34.87 53.19
N ASN A 626 -66.65 -33.88 52.32
CA ASN A 626 -65.49 -33.84 51.43
C ASN A 626 -64.18 -33.40 52.10
N THR A 627 -64.20 -32.58 53.16
CA THR A 627 -63.02 -32.19 53.96
C THR A 627 -62.48 -33.39 54.70
N THR A 628 -63.33 -34.31 55.17
CA THR A 628 -62.85 -35.57 55.74
C THR A 628 -62.15 -36.45 54.70
N GLY A 629 -62.63 -36.46 53.46
CA GLY A 629 -61.99 -37.16 52.33
C GLY A 629 -60.72 -36.47 51.82
N ILE A 630 -60.70 -35.14 51.85
CA ILE A 630 -59.56 -34.30 51.47
C ILE A 630 -58.48 -34.33 52.55
N ASP A 631 -58.82 -34.33 53.83
CA ASP A 631 -57.89 -34.52 54.95
C ASP A 631 -57.28 -35.91 54.94
N ALA A 632 -58.08 -36.93 54.57
CA ALA A 632 -57.55 -38.27 54.33
C ALA A 632 -56.60 -38.30 53.13
N LEU A 633 -56.92 -37.61 52.04
CA LEU A 633 -56.02 -37.45 50.88
C LEU A 633 -54.78 -36.61 51.20
N LYS A 634 -54.87 -35.54 52.00
CA LYS A 634 -53.74 -34.76 52.53
C LYS A 634 -52.86 -35.64 53.40
N THR A 635 -53.44 -36.41 54.31
CA THR A 635 -52.71 -37.34 55.17
C THR A 635 -52.01 -38.42 54.34
N VAL A 636 -52.68 -38.96 53.32
CA VAL A 636 -52.08 -39.93 52.39
C VAL A 636 -50.99 -39.28 51.55
N LEU A 637 -51.19 -38.07 51.03
CA LEU A 637 -50.21 -37.32 50.26
C LEU A 637 -48.99 -36.95 51.10
N ASP A 638 -49.19 -36.52 52.34
CA ASP A 638 -48.14 -36.23 53.31
C ASP A 638 -47.38 -37.50 53.70
N THR A 639 -48.09 -38.61 53.89
CA THR A 639 -47.48 -39.92 54.14
C THR A 639 -46.65 -40.37 52.95
N VAL A 640 -47.19 -40.26 51.73
CA VAL A 640 -46.49 -40.57 50.49
C VAL A 640 -45.29 -39.65 50.29
N ASN A 641 -45.40 -38.36 50.63
CA ASN A 641 -44.30 -37.40 50.57
C ASN A 641 -43.21 -37.69 51.60
N ILE A 642 -43.57 -38.10 52.82
CA ILE A 642 -42.63 -38.54 53.84
C ILE A 642 -41.93 -39.82 53.37
N GLN A 643 -42.67 -40.77 52.80
CA GLN A 643 -42.10 -42.00 52.24
C GLN A 643 -41.19 -41.71 51.05
N LEU A 644 -41.55 -40.79 50.16
CA LEU A 644 -40.72 -40.35 49.04
C LEU A 644 -39.44 -39.64 49.52
N ARG A 645 -39.54 -38.78 50.55
CA ARG A 645 -38.35 -38.16 51.17
C ARG A 645 -37.46 -39.21 51.82
N GLN A 646 -38.02 -40.15 52.56
CA GLN A 646 -37.26 -41.25 53.16
C GLN A 646 -36.61 -42.14 52.10
N LEU A 647 -37.33 -42.43 51.01
CA LEU A 647 -36.80 -43.19 49.89
C LEU A 647 -35.68 -42.41 49.18
N ASN A 648 -35.85 -41.11 48.97
CA ASN A 648 -34.81 -40.27 48.39
C ASN A 648 -33.57 -40.19 49.29
N THR A 649 -33.73 -40.00 50.60
CA THR A 649 -32.61 -40.06 51.55
C THR A 649 -31.94 -41.43 51.57
N GLN A 650 -32.71 -42.52 51.47
CA GLN A 650 -32.15 -43.88 51.34
C GLN A 650 -31.36 -44.03 50.04
N VAL A 651 -31.87 -43.49 48.93
CA VAL A 651 -31.17 -43.59 47.66
C VAL A 651 -29.95 -42.66 47.60
N GLU A 652 -29.98 -41.47 48.23
CA GLU A 652 -28.80 -40.63 48.42
C GLU A 652 -27.74 -41.35 49.28
N GLY A 653 -28.16 -42.05 50.34
CA GLY A 653 -27.27 -42.91 51.13
C GLY A 653 -26.69 -44.09 50.34
N LEU A 654 -27.49 -44.71 49.45
CA LEU A 654 -27.03 -45.76 48.55
C LEU A 654 -26.08 -45.23 47.48
N GLN A 655 -26.34 -44.04 46.93
CA GLN A 655 -25.47 -43.40 45.95
C GLN A 655 -24.13 -43.01 46.58
N ALA A 656 -24.14 -42.39 47.76
CA ALA A 656 -22.91 -42.10 48.51
C ALA A 656 -22.12 -43.37 48.82
N SER A 657 -22.81 -44.47 49.13
CA SER A 657 -22.18 -45.78 49.31
C SER A 657 -21.63 -46.35 48.00
N LEU A 658 -22.29 -46.10 46.87
CA LEU A 658 -21.83 -46.49 45.54
C LEU A 658 -20.58 -45.69 45.14
N ASP A 659 -20.59 -44.37 45.35
CA ASP A 659 -19.45 -43.49 45.08
C ASP A 659 -18.26 -43.85 45.98
N GLU A 660 -18.49 -44.21 47.24
CA GLU A 660 -17.45 -44.73 48.14
C GLU A 660 -16.92 -46.10 47.67
N LYS A 661 -17.80 -46.97 47.13
CA LYS A 661 -17.41 -48.26 46.56
C LYS A 661 -16.67 -48.09 45.24
N ASP A 662 -17.04 -47.15 44.40
CA ASP A 662 -16.38 -46.82 43.14
C ASP A 662 -15.01 -46.16 43.40
N ALA A 663 -14.90 -45.33 44.43
CA ALA A 663 -13.61 -44.83 44.92
C ALA A 663 -12.72 -45.97 45.46
N GLN A 664 -13.29 -46.92 46.22
CA GLN A 664 -12.57 -48.12 46.66
C GLN A 664 -12.20 -49.05 45.50
N ILE A 665 -13.04 -49.16 44.46
CA ILE A 665 -12.76 -49.92 43.26
C ILE A 665 -11.66 -49.22 42.46
N ALA A 666 -11.70 -47.91 42.25
CA ALA A 666 -10.62 -47.16 41.62
C ALA A 666 -9.30 -47.30 42.39
N GLU A 667 -9.35 -47.32 43.72
CA GLU A 667 -8.19 -47.60 44.57
C GLU A 667 -7.69 -49.05 44.42
N LEU A 668 -8.58 -50.04 44.32
CA LEU A 668 -8.26 -51.45 44.13
C LEU A 668 -7.81 -51.79 42.69
N SER A 669 -8.36 -51.11 41.69
CA SER A 669 -8.02 -51.21 40.26
C SER A 669 -6.71 -50.48 39.94
N GLY A 670 -6.34 -49.48 40.75
CA GLY A 670 -5.04 -48.82 40.72
C GLY A 670 -3.92 -49.60 41.43
N ARG A 671 -4.24 -50.71 42.13
CA ARG A 671 -3.23 -51.61 42.71
C ARG A 671 -2.64 -52.51 41.62
N PRO A 672 -1.32 -52.72 41.61
CA PRO A 672 -0.70 -53.59 40.63
C PRO A 672 -1.23 -55.01 40.75
N THR A 673 -1.56 -55.61 39.60
CA THR A 673 -2.05 -56.98 39.51
C THR A 673 -0.99 -57.97 40.00
N LEU A 674 -1.41 -59.20 40.37
CA LEU A 674 -0.48 -60.26 40.79
C LEU A 674 0.57 -60.58 39.70
N GLU A 675 0.21 -60.36 38.43
CA GLU A 675 1.07 -60.50 37.26
C GLU A 675 2.11 -59.36 37.17
N GLN A 676 1.68 -58.11 37.43
CA GLN A 676 2.58 -56.95 37.54
C GLN A 676 3.51 -57.00 38.77
N LEU A 677 3.07 -57.62 39.88
CA LEU A 677 3.91 -57.88 41.06
C LEU A 677 4.92 -59.01 40.86
N GLN A 678 4.73 -59.89 39.87
CA GLN A 678 5.65 -60.98 39.54
C GLN A 678 6.76 -60.54 38.56
N ASP A 679 6.48 -59.61 37.65
CA ASP A 679 7.47 -59.07 36.69
C ASP A 679 8.44 -58.04 37.31
N ALA A 680 8.06 -57.35 38.40
CA ALA A 680 8.88 -56.34 39.07
C ALA A 680 10.04 -56.90 39.93
N ARG A 681 10.48 -58.14 39.72
CA ARG A 681 11.53 -58.82 40.53
C ARG A 681 12.85 -59.10 39.82
N THR A 682 13.10 -58.60 38.61
CA THR A 682 14.35 -58.89 37.90
C THR A 682 15.00 -57.63 37.35
N GLY A 683 16.16 -57.25 37.90
CA GLY A 683 17.15 -56.52 37.13
C GLY A 683 17.52 -57.32 35.88
N SER A 684 17.66 -56.64 34.75
CA SER A 684 17.91 -57.29 33.46
C SER A 684 19.37 -57.76 33.35
N LEU A 685 19.55 -59.07 33.16
CA LEU A 685 20.82 -59.69 32.80
C LEU A 685 20.87 -59.89 31.29
N LEU A 686 21.75 -59.19 30.59
CA LEU A 686 21.96 -59.39 29.16
C LEU A 686 23.16 -60.33 28.95
N LEU A 687 22.92 -61.49 28.35
CA LEU A 687 23.95 -62.40 27.86
C LEU A 687 23.99 -62.35 26.34
N SER A 688 25.11 -61.93 25.77
CA SER A 688 25.35 -61.99 24.33
C SER A 688 26.50 -62.94 24.02
N ALA A 689 26.31 -63.77 23.00
CA ALA A 689 27.32 -64.71 22.51
C ALA A 689 27.58 -64.41 21.04
N ASP A 690 28.81 -64.06 20.72
CA ASP A 690 29.23 -63.82 19.34
C ASP A 690 29.77 -65.12 18.74
N GLN A 691 29.06 -65.63 17.73
CA GLN A 691 29.38 -66.91 17.10
C GLN A 691 30.61 -66.84 16.19
N GLU A 692 31.00 -65.66 15.70
CA GLU A 692 32.21 -65.51 14.86
C GLU A 692 33.48 -65.52 15.72
N THR A 693 33.43 -64.93 16.91
CA THR A 693 34.60 -64.79 17.80
C THR A 693 34.67 -65.85 18.91
N SER A 694 33.62 -66.65 19.11
CA SER A 694 33.51 -67.68 20.18
C SER A 694 33.69 -67.11 21.59
N VAL A 695 33.12 -65.94 21.85
CA VAL A 695 33.19 -65.24 23.13
C VAL A 695 31.79 -64.97 23.68
N VAL A 696 31.65 -65.05 25.01
CA VAL A 696 30.42 -64.67 25.73
C VAL A 696 30.68 -63.45 26.58
N THR A 697 29.81 -62.46 26.47
CA THR A 697 29.84 -61.23 27.28
C THR A 697 28.60 -61.19 28.18
N LEU A 698 28.82 -60.86 29.45
CA LEU A 698 27.76 -60.61 30.43
C LEU A 698 27.80 -59.15 30.85
N GLU A 699 26.64 -58.51 30.79
CA GLU A 699 26.46 -57.13 31.19
C GLU A 699 25.33 -57.02 32.22
N PHE A 700 25.61 -56.31 33.32
CA PHE A 700 24.66 -56.02 34.38
C PHE A 700 24.30 -54.54 34.37
N ASP A 701 23.02 -54.24 34.10
CA ASP A 701 22.45 -52.90 34.27
C ASP A 701 21.72 -52.86 35.62
N ILE A 702 22.10 -51.88 36.46
CA ILE A 702 21.51 -51.69 37.79
C ILE A 702 20.56 -50.51 37.73
N GLN A 703 19.28 -50.75 38.06
CA GLN A 703 18.24 -49.71 38.12
C GLN A 703 17.61 -49.69 39.51
N GLU A 704 17.26 -48.50 39.99
CA GLU A 704 16.66 -48.28 41.31
C GLU A 704 15.35 -47.50 41.18
N SER A 705 14.41 -47.76 42.10
CA SER A 705 13.10 -47.11 42.15
C SER A 705 12.61 -47.03 43.58
N ASP A 706 12.12 -45.85 43.98
CA ASP A 706 11.56 -45.61 45.32
C ASP A 706 10.08 -46.02 45.42
N ASN A 707 9.40 -46.16 44.28
CA ASN A 707 7.95 -46.35 44.20
C ASN A 707 7.51 -47.53 43.31
N LEU A 708 8.48 -48.28 42.76
CA LEU A 708 8.29 -49.42 41.86
C LEU A 708 7.62 -49.09 40.52
N ARG A 709 7.35 -47.82 40.22
CA ARG A 709 6.75 -47.34 38.96
C ARG A 709 7.77 -46.63 38.09
N ASP A 710 8.61 -45.80 38.70
CA ASP A 710 9.61 -44.98 38.00
C ASP A 710 11.00 -45.53 38.28
N TRP A 711 11.67 -46.06 37.26
CA TRP A 711 12.97 -46.71 37.38
C TRP A 711 14.08 -45.83 36.81
N VAL A 712 15.16 -45.65 37.57
CA VAL A 712 16.32 -44.83 37.16
C VAL A 712 17.56 -45.73 37.07
N SER A 713 18.23 -45.72 35.92
CA SER A 713 19.47 -46.49 35.70
C SER A 713 20.66 -45.85 36.39
N ARG A 714 21.47 -46.64 37.10
CA ARG A 714 22.77 -46.20 37.60
C ARG A 714 23.80 -46.16 36.46
N PRO A 715 24.78 -45.24 36.48
CA PRO A 715 25.76 -45.10 35.40
C PRO A 715 26.81 -46.21 35.33
N GLU A 716 26.95 -47.00 36.40
CA GLU A 716 28.02 -47.99 36.57
C GLU A 716 27.60 -49.33 35.95
N LYS A 717 28.29 -49.72 34.87
CA LYS A 717 28.11 -51.01 34.19
C LYS A 717 29.20 -52.00 34.60
N ILE A 718 28.81 -53.24 34.89
CA ILE A 718 29.76 -54.33 35.13
C ILE A 718 29.74 -55.27 33.93
N THR A 719 30.85 -55.32 33.19
CA THR A 719 31.00 -56.17 32.00
C THR A 719 32.11 -57.19 32.20
N ALA A 720 31.83 -58.47 31.92
CA ALA A 720 32.82 -59.54 31.93
C ALA A 720 32.77 -60.33 30.61
N THR A 721 33.94 -60.58 30.02
CA THR A 721 34.09 -61.22 28.70
C THR A 721 34.93 -62.48 28.83
N LEU A 722 34.40 -63.62 28.36
CA LEU A 722 34.99 -64.95 28.56
C LEU A 722 35.10 -65.70 27.21
N PRO A 723 36.31 -66.17 26.82
CA PRO A 723 36.49 -66.98 25.61
C PRO A 723 36.02 -68.42 25.82
N LEU A 724 35.38 -69.01 24.81
CA LEU A 724 34.90 -70.39 24.85
C LEU A 724 35.90 -71.38 24.25
N ALA A 725 36.05 -72.54 24.90
CA ALA A 725 36.90 -73.61 24.39
C ALA A 725 36.23 -74.37 23.22
N GLU A 726 37.01 -74.68 22.19
CA GLU A 726 36.55 -75.23 20.91
C GLU A 726 35.74 -76.54 21.07
N GLY A 727 34.57 -76.60 20.40
CA GLY A 727 33.68 -77.77 20.39
C GLY A 727 32.69 -77.88 21.56
N LYS A 728 32.69 -76.96 22.53
CA LYS A 728 31.66 -76.91 23.59
C LYS A 728 30.44 -76.12 23.13
N LYS A 729 29.25 -76.71 23.27
CA LYS A 729 27.97 -76.12 22.85
C LYS A 729 27.20 -75.44 23.98
N PHE A 730 27.60 -75.64 25.24
CA PHE A 730 26.86 -75.19 26.40
C PHE A 730 27.82 -74.64 27.46
N VAL A 731 27.46 -73.49 28.04
CA VAL A 731 28.22 -72.79 29.08
C VAL A 731 27.28 -72.56 30.25
N ARG A 732 27.77 -72.80 31.47
CA ARG A 732 27.00 -72.56 32.69
C ARG A 732 27.74 -71.57 33.57
N ILE A 733 27.09 -70.46 33.88
CA ILE A 733 27.63 -69.41 34.75
C ILE A 733 26.81 -69.43 36.04
N ALA A 734 27.49 -69.42 37.19
CA ALA A 734 26.87 -69.44 38.49
C ALA A 734 27.28 -68.18 39.27
N LEU A 735 26.30 -67.38 39.68
CA LEU A 735 26.50 -66.28 40.61
C LEU A 735 26.39 -66.85 42.03
N SER A 736 27.48 -66.81 42.82
CA SER A 736 27.39 -67.16 44.24
C SER A 736 26.83 -65.97 45.01
N ARG A 737 25.99 -66.25 46.02
CA ARG A 737 25.47 -65.22 46.94
C ARG A 737 26.56 -64.55 47.76
#